data_AF-A0A3D9JMG5-F1
#
_entry.id   AF-A0A3D9JMG5-F1
#
_cell.length_a   1.000
_cell.length_b   1.000
_cell.length_c   1.000
_cell.angle_alpha   90.00
_cell.angle_beta   90.00
_cell.angle_gamma   90.00
#
_symmetry.space_group_name_H-M   'P 1'
#
loop_
_entity.id
_entity.type
_entity.pdbx_description
1 polymer ?
#
loop_
_entity_poly.entity_id
_entity_poly.type
_entity_poly.pdbx_seq_one_letter_code
_entity_poly.pdbx_strand_id
1 'polypeptide(L)'
;MLKRTSFLLLALVLALSCATVSASAASAEGEIAIRLSNDGVTVDGKAASTDFGSAVYVGADIIFYEAGHGSAYGEGKTADEHSSEEAARHTVVTITKPGTYRVSGTLSAGQLAVDLGDKASSDPTAVVVLILDGADITCTVAPAVIFYNVYEPYDSTVDTKGATDLSKAGAQVILADGSVNKANGSHVARIYKEGTTKKLHKYDGAFYSKMSMNISGESAGTGKLYIEGDNEGLNSELHLTINGGHIEIKAQDDGINTNEDRISVTTINGGYLKVNAGLGAEGDGIDSNGYLTINGGTVVTQSNERSPDGGIDADMDISLNGGTVVALGTRNDATSSGSKQTFIELAFASTQAAGSVIKLTDANGKALLTHTADKAFQSVTFSSAELAPNTEYHVYINEIQQQYTGNSFGMMGGMGGPGGVRPGNGQAPGEAPPTDGSGPAPGQMPPEGNGFPGTRPEGMPDFPEGFNAWQNEQTSDPNAVGSVAFVITNTVHSFSGISDSTDASGKKRVTFSVNNGAGLTGLASGSKPQLTSIKASADVPAQDIQVTVTDVPSENYSETRLLSELQSSLSDIMPKADGTYRLTVAVVSGNAEYAGVSQWQFTIGGLPFTDVNPADSAYSAIKALYDKGVMNGTGSASFSPNAPVSRAAAITVLGRLLGAETTESNRFPDIKPGTWYSGYVGWAVDNGIVQGDNTGKFRPDENLTAAHMQLILDRYAALSGKEPATLNSAGNQLTRAELAVALASLL
;
A
#
# COMPACT_ATOMS: atom_id res chain seq x y z
N MET A 1 -2.05 -69.52 -1.03
CA MET A 1 -1.29 -69.27 -2.27
C MET A 1 -0.80 -67.83 -2.22
N LEU A 2 0.28 -67.54 -1.48
CA LEU A 2 1.63 -67.31 -2.01
C LEU A 2 1.66 -66.60 -3.37
N LYS A 3 2.06 -65.32 -3.37
CA LYS A 3 3.24 -64.85 -4.11
C LYS A 3 3.69 -63.48 -3.59
N ARG A 4 4.86 -63.51 -2.94
CA ARG A 4 5.74 -62.38 -2.62
C ARG A 4 6.47 -61.96 -3.89
N THR A 5 6.67 -60.66 -4.08
CA THR A 5 7.69 -60.04 -4.95
C THR A 5 8.13 -58.77 -4.23
N SER A 6 9.11 -58.86 -3.32
CA SER A 6 10.54 -58.64 -3.56
C SER A 6 10.87 -57.25 -4.09
N PHE A 7 11.12 -56.33 -3.14
CA PHE A 7 11.89 -55.11 -3.35
C PHE A 7 13.34 -55.50 -3.66
N LEU A 8 13.87 -55.06 -4.81
CA LEU A 8 15.29 -55.14 -5.12
C LEU A 8 15.86 -53.72 -5.06
N LEU A 9 16.64 -53.48 -4.01
CA LEU A 9 17.48 -52.29 -3.85
C LEU A 9 18.63 -52.39 -4.87
N LEU A 10 18.68 -51.51 -5.86
CA LEU A 10 19.84 -51.36 -6.74
C LEU A 10 20.57 -50.07 -6.36
N ALA A 11 21.54 -50.20 -5.45
CA ALA A 11 22.53 -49.18 -5.18
C ALA A 11 23.56 -49.20 -6.32
N LEU A 12 23.46 -48.24 -7.25
CA LEU A 12 24.52 -47.98 -8.23
C LEU A 12 25.36 -46.81 -7.70
N VAL A 13 26.51 -47.16 -7.11
CA VAL A 13 27.58 -46.20 -6.80
C VAL A 13 28.23 -45.82 -8.13
N LEU A 14 27.87 -44.64 -8.65
CA LEU A 14 28.55 -44.01 -9.78
C LEU A 14 29.47 -42.92 -9.23
N ALA A 15 30.70 -43.29 -8.91
CA ALA A 15 31.78 -42.34 -8.67
C ALA A 15 32.21 -41.77 -10.02
N LEU A 16 31.58 -40.67 -10.46
CA LEU A 16 32.14 -39.82 -11.50
C LEU A 16 33.09 -38.83 -10.82
N SER A 17 34.38 -39.01 -11.08
CA SER A 17 35.39 -37.98 -10.90
C SER A 17 34.95 -36.73 -11.66
N CYS A 18 34.62 -35.68 -10.91
CA CYS A 18 34.32 -34.35 -11.41
C CYS A 18 35.61 -33.74 -11.99
N ALA A 19 35.85 -33.98 -13.28
CA ALA A 19 36.68 -33.09 -14.07
C ALA A 19 35.76 -32.02 -14.64
N THR A 20 35.65 -30.89 -13.94
CA THR A 20 35.01 -29.68 -14.45
C THR A 20 35.80 -29.19 -15.67
N VAL A 21 35.34 -29.55 -16.85
CA VAL A 21 35.74 -28.85 -18.07
C VAL A 21 34.93 -27.56 -18.10
N SER A 22 35.51 -26.47 -17.60
CA SER A 22 34.99 -25.12 -17.80
C SER A 22 35.14 -24.75 -19.28
N ALA A 23 34.17 -25.15 -20.10
CA ALA A 23 34.03 -24.62 -21.45
C ALA A 23 33.52 -23.18 -21.32
N SER A 24 34.45 -22.22 -21.26
CA SER A 24 34.11 -20.81 -21.50
C SER A 24 33.58 -20.71 -22.92
N ALA A 25 32.36 -20.18 -23.05
CA ALA A 25 31.90 -19.68 -24.33
C ALA A 25 32.94 -18.69 -24.86
N ALA A 26 33.28 -18.78 -26.15
CA ALA A 26 34.03 -17.73 -26.81
C ALA A 26 33.19 -16.44 -26.75
N SER A 27 33.83 -15.32 -26.40
CA SER A 27 33.17 -14.01 -26.37
C SER A 27 32.60 -13.67 -27.75
N ALA A 28 31.44 -13.02 -27.77
CA ALA A 28 30.83 -12.57 -29.01
C ALA A 28 31.65 -11.44 -29.65
N GLU A 29 31.48 -11.24 -30.96
CA GLU A 29 32.20 -10.21 -31.71
C GLU A 29 31.92 -8.81 -31.11
N GLY A 30 32.95 -8.12 -30.64
CA GLY A 30 32.83 -6.79 -30.00
C GLY A 30 32.82 -6.77 -28.46
N GLU A 31 32.82 -7.94 -27.81
CA GLU A 31 32.97 -8.06 -26.35
C GLU A 31 34.45 -8.17 -25.96
N ILE A 32 34.87 -7.45 -24.91
CA ILE A 32 36.19 -7.60 -24.29
C ILE A 32 36.10 -8.65 -23.17
N ALA A 33 36.86 -9.73 -23.26
CA ALA A 33 36.83 -10.81 -22.29
C ALA A 33 37.82 -10.54 -21.14
N ILE A 34 37.31 -10.35 -19.92
CA ILE A 34 38.12 -10.24 -18.70
C ILE A 34 38.04 -11.58 -17.95
N ARG A 35 39.19 -12.22 -17.73
CA ARG A 35 39.28 -13.36 -16.81
C ARG A 35 40.03 -12.99 -15.55
N LEU A 36 39.31 -13.12 -14.45
CA LEU A 36 39.76 -12.94 -13.08
C LEU A 36 40.51 -14.18 -12.58
N SER A 37 41.64 -13.96 -11.93
CA SER A 37 42.40 -15.00 -11.22
C SER A 37 43.27 -14.36 -10.14
N ASN A 38 43.40 -15.03 -8.99
CA ASN A 38 44.29 -14.62 -7.90
C ASN A 38 45.76 -14.59 -8.33
N ASP A 39 46.14 -15.34 -9.38
CA ASP A 39 47.50 -15.38 -9.91
C ASP A 39 47.76 -14.35 -11.04
N GLY A 40 46.73 -13.60 -11.44
CA GLY A 40 46.84 -12.56 -12.48
C GLY A 40 45.64 -12.52 -13.42
N VAL A 41 45.21 -11.30 -13.73
CA VAL A 41 44.05 -11.05 -14.60
C VAL A 41 44.46 -11.05 -16.07
N THR A 42 43.58 -11.56 -16.94
CA THR A 42 43.77 -11.48 -18.39
C THR A 42 42.64 -10.72 -19.07
N VAL A 43 42.97 -10.02 -20.15
CA VAL A 43 42.06 -9.32 -21.06
C VAL A 43 42.30 -9.86 -22.46
N ASP A 44 41.26 -10.41 -23.09
CA ASP A 44 41.31 -11.12 -24.38
C ASP A 44 42.42 -12.18 -24.45
N GLY A 45 42.58 -12.93 -23.34
CA GLY A 45 43.57 -13.99 -23.20
C GLY A 45 45.02 -13.53 -23.02
N LYS A 46 45.28 -12.22 -22.91
CA LYS A 46 46.60 -11.64 -22.62
C LYS A 46 46.63 -11.11 -21.19
N ALA A 47 47.79 -11.04 -20.56
CA ALA A 47 47.92 -10.40 -19.26
C ALA A 47 47.35 -8.96 -19.31
N ALA A 48 46.56 -8.60 -18.30
CA ALA A 48 45.96 -7.27 -18.21
C ALA A 48 47.06 -6.20 -18.13
N SER A 49 46.77 -5.03 -18.71
CA SER A 49 47.69 -3.88 -18.67
C SER A 49 47.80 -3.33 -17.25
N THR A 50 48.93 -2.70 -16.92
CA THR A 50 49.06 -1.84 -15.73
C THR A 50 49.09 -0.35 -16.09
N ASP A 51 48.86 -0.02 -17.37
CA ASP A 51 48.77 1.35 -17.86
C ASP A 51 47.33 1.84 -17.73
N PHE A 52 47.12 2.86 -16.90
CA PHE A 52 45.82 3.49 -16.64
C PHE A 52 45.14 4.04 -17.91
N GLY A 53 45.87 4.26 -19.00
CA GLY A 53 45.30 4.64 -20.30
C GLY A 53 44.59 3.50 -21.05
N SER A 54 44.77 2.26 -20.63
CA SER A 54 44.20 1.06 -21.26
C SER A 54 42.71 0.90 -20.93
N ALA A 55 41.93 0.31 -21.85
CA ALA A 55 40.49 0.07 -21.65
C ALA A 55 40.19 -0.73 -20.38
N VAL A 56 41.07 -1.68 -20.05
CA VAL A 56 41.10 -2.38 -18.78
C VAL A 56 42.54 -2.35 -18.28
N TYR A 57 42.73 -2.01 -17.00
CA TYR A 57 44.02 -2.12 -16.35
C TYR A 57 43.88 -2.68 -14.93
N VAL A 58 45.01 -3.10 -14.36
CA VAL A 58 45.12 -3.61 -13.00
C VAL A 58 46.11 -2.78 -12.20
N GLY A 59 45.76 -2.50 -10.94
CA GLY A 59 46.63 -1.81 -9.99
C GLY A 59 46.22 -0.37 -9.68
N ALA A 60 44.94 -0.04 -9.83
CA ALA A 60 44.39 1.18 -9.24
C ALA A 60 44.43 1.10 -7.71
N ASP A 61 44.51 2.25 -7.05
CA ASP A 61 44.29 2.33 -5.61
C ASP A 61 42.83 1.98 -5.28
N ILE A 62 42.62 1.26 -4.19
CA ILE A 62 41.29 0.99 -3.67
C ILE A 62 40.92 2.08 -2.67
N ILE A 63 39.67 2.56 -2.74
CA ILE A 63 39.14 3.51 -1.77
C ILE A 63 38.56 2.71 -0.62
N PHE A 64 39.06 2.94 0.59
CA PHE A 64 38.64 2.28 1.83
C PHE A 64 38.73 3.26 3.00
N TYR A 65 38.10 2.94 4.12
CA TYR A 65 38.20 3.76 5.33
C TYR A 65 39.50 3.42 6.08
N GLU A 66 40.51 4.28 5.94
CA GLU A 66 41.85 4.00 6.47
C GLU A 66 41.97 4.20 7.99
N ALA A 67 42.63 3.25 8.66
CA ALA A 67 42.89 3.28 10.09
C ALA A 67 43.83 4.44 10.50
N GLY A 68 43.65 4.93 11.73
CA GLY A 68 44.64 5.82 12.38
C GLY A 68 44.56 7.31 12.05
N HIS A 69 43.55 7.77 11.30
CA HIS A 69 43.35 9.20 10.99
C HIS A 69 42.46 9.96 11.99
N GLY A 70 41.72 9.24 12.85
CA GLY A 70 40.82 9.83 13.86
C GLY A 70 39.56 10.50 13.28
N SER A 71 38.74 11.13 14.12
CA SER A 71 37.40 11.62 13.74
C SER A 71 37.36 12.81 12.76
N ALA A 72 38.52 13.42 12.46
CA ALA A 72 38.61 14.48 11.46
C ALA A 72 38.63 13.95 10.01
N TYR A 73 38.86 12.64 9.85
CA TYR A 73 38.90 11.97 8.56
C TYR A 73 37.53 11.53 8.06
N GLY A 74 36.62 11.17 8.98
CA GLY A 74 35.30 10.68 8.61
C GLY A 74 34.46 10.22 9.79
N GLU A 75 33.34 9.53 9.50
CA GLU A 75 32.34 9.08 10.49
C GLU A 75 32.45 7.59 10.85
N GLY A 76 33.45 6.88 10.31
CA GLY A 76 33.67 5.47 10.60
C GLY A 76 34.04 5.19 12.06
N LYS A 77 33.67 4.01 12.52
CA LYS A 77 34.03 3.41 13.80
C LYS A 77 35.29 2.57 13.61
N THR A 78 35.92 2.17 14.71
CA THR A 78 37.10 1.28 14.68
C THR A 78 36.85 -0.06 13.98
N ALA A 79 35.60 -0.52 13.92
CA ALA A 79 35.23 -1.74 13.18
C ALA A 79 35.26 -1.55 11.65
N ASP A 80 35.21 -0.31 11.18
CA ASP A 80 35.17 0.05 9.76
C ASP A 80 36.57 0.39 9.23
N GLU A 81 37.58 0.44 10.11
CA GLU A 81 38.96 0.81 9.80
C GLU A 81 39.75 -0.38 9.21
N HIS A 82 40.41 -0.15 8.06
CA HIS A 82 41.36 -1.10 7.48
C HIS A 82 42.78 -0.52 7.41
N SER A 83 43.78 -1.40 7.38
CA SER A 83 45.18 -0.97 7.19
C SER A 83 45.52 -0.84 5.71
N SER A 84 46.45 0.06 5.38
CA SER A 84 47.01 0.18 4.03
C SER A 84 47.57 -1.16 3.50
N GLU A 85 48.16 -1.99 4.36
CA GLU A 85 48.65 -3.33 3.98
C GLU A 85 47.55 -4.35 3.69
N GLU A 86 46.38 -4.21 4.32
CA GLU A 86 45.20 -5.03 4.00
C GLU A 86 44.61 -4.61 2.65
N ALA A 87 44.41 -3.32 2.46
CA ALA A 87 43.92 -2.74 1.21
C ALA A 87 44.83 -3.13 0.03
N ALA A 88 46.16 -3.02 0.17
CA ALA A 88 47.13 -3.35 -0.87
C ALA A 88 47.15 -4.84 -1.29
N ARG A 89 46.51 -5.74 -0.56
CA ARG A 89 46.35 -7.15 -0.98
C ARG A 89 45.25 -7.34 -2.03
N HIS A 90 44.39 -6.35 -2.19
CA HIS A 90 43.28 -6.42 -3.11
C HIS A 90 43.72 -6.07 -4.53
N THR A 91 43.45 -6.95 -5.48
CA THR A 91 43.66 -6.66 -6.90
C THR A 91 42.51 -5.82 -7.41
N VAL A 92 42.77 -4.58 -7.82
CA VAL A 92 41.75 -3.71 -8.44
C VAL A 92 41.85 -3.83 -9.96
N VAL A 93 40.76 -4.31 -10.59
CA VAL A 93 40.57 -4.33 -12.04
C VAL A 93 39.69 -3.15 -12.42
N THR A 94 40.19 -2.26 -13.26
CA THR A 94 39.49 -1.02 -13.60
C THR A 94 39.19 -0.94 -15.09
N ILE A 95 37.91 -0.75 -15.42
CA ILE A 95 37.42 -0.47 -16.77
C ILE A 95 37.35 1.06 -16.95
N THR A 96 38.03 1.58 -17.99
CA THR A 96 38.19 3.04 -18.21
C THR A 96 37.64 3.55 -19.54
N LYS A 97 37.07 2.66 -20.36
CA LYS A 97 36.49 3.01 -21.67
C LYS A 97 35.07 2.46 -21.80
N PRO A 98 34.17 3.19 -22.48
CA PRO A 98 32.87 2.66 -22.87
C PRO A 98 33.03 1.35 -23.66
N GLY A 99 32.09 0.43 -23.51
CA GLY A 99 32.15 -0.86 -24.21
C GLY A 99 31.39 -1.98 -23.49
N THR A 100 31.48 -3.18 -24.06
CA THR A 100 30.90 -4.39 -23.48
C THR A 100 32.03 -5.29 -22.97
N TYR A 101 31.94 -5.70 -21.70
CA TYR A 101 32.96 -6.45 -21.00
C TYR A 101 32.34 -7.69 -20.39
N ARG A 102 32.82 -8.87 -20.82
CA ARG A 102 32.37 -10.16 -20.29
C ARG A 102 33.37 -10.66 -19.26
N VAL A 103 32.93 -10.81 -18.01
CA VAL A 103 33.79 -11.08 -16.85
C VAL A 103 33.51 -12.48 -16.32
N SER A 104 34.58 -13.25 -16.11
CA SER A 104 34.53 -14.60 -15.57
C SER A 104 35.73 -14.87 -14.66
N GLY A 105 35.66 -15.92 -13.84
CA GLY A 105 36.75 -16.33 -12.95
C GLY A 105 36.65 -15.72 -11.56
N THR A 106 37.75 -15.76 -10.80
CA THR A 106 37.71 -15.46 -9.35
C THR A 106 38.77 -14.45 -8.93
N LEU A 107 38.37 -13.47 -8.10
CA LEU A 107 39.26 -12.69 -7.24
C LEU A 107 38.81 -12.87 -5.79
N SER A 108 39.63 -13.55 -4.99
CA SER A 108 39.35 -13.78 -3.56
C SER A 108 39.70 -12.58 -2.67
N ALA A 109 40.50 -11.65 -3.21
CA ALA A 109 40.78 -10.34 -2.63
C ALA A 109 40.94 -9.36 -3.80
N GLY A 110 39.85 -8.73 -4.21
CA GLY A 110 39.88 -7.77 -5.32
C GLY A 110 38.56 -7.06 -5.56
N GLN A 111 38.65 -5.98 -6.32
CA GLN A 111 37.52 -5.13 -6.70
C GLN A 111 37.47 -5.02 -8.23
N LEU A 112 36.26 -5.03 -8.78
CA LEU A 112 36.00 -4.63 -10.15
C LEU A 112 35.41 -3.22 -10.16
N ALA A 113 36.17 -2.26 -10.67
CA ALA A 113 35.80 -0.85 -10.73
C ALA A 113 35.54 -0.39 -12.17
N VAL A 114 34.56 0.48 -12.35
CA VAL A 114 34.26 1.16 -13.62
C VAL A 114 34.38 2.66 -13.42
N ASP A 115 35.33 3.28 -14.12
CA ASP A 115 35.57 4.72 -14.04
C ASP A 115 35.95 5.28 -15.41
N LEU A 116 34.97 5.86 -16.09
CA LEU A 116 35.15 6.51 -17.40
C LEU A 116 35.63 7.97 -17.28
N GLY A 117 35.90 8.44 -16.06
CA GLY A 117 36.37 9.78 -15.72
C GLY A 117 35.27 10.79 -15.44
N ASP A 118 35.64 11.91 -14.84
CA ASP A 118 34.73 12.93 -14.26
C ASP A 118 33.66 13.53 -15.20
N LYS A 119 33.86 13.42 -16.52
CA LYS A 119 32.91 13.95 -17.52
C LYS A 119 31.84 12.94 -17.94
N ALA A 120 32.01 11.67 -17.56
CA ALA A 120 31.18 10.56 -18.01
C ALA A 120 29.72 10.73 -17.65
N SER A 121 29.40 11.26 -16.47
CA SER A 121 28.02 11.46 -16.00
C SER A 121 27.17 12.29 -16.96
N SER A 122 27.80 13.21 -17.71
CA SER A 122 27.14 14.07 -18.69
C SER A 122 27.23 13.59 -20.14
N ASP A 123 27.97 12.51 -20.41
CA ASP A 123 28.23 12.01 -21.77
C ASP A 123 27.36 10.77 -22.06
N PRO A 124 26.34 10.87 -22.93
CA PRO A 124 25.45 9.75 -23.24
C PRO A 124 26.14 8.56 -23.93
N THR A 125 27.39 8.70 -24.35
CA THR A 125 28.20 7.61 -24.90
C THR A 125 29.04 6.88 -23.84
N ALA A 126 29.10 7.38 -22.62
CA ALA A 126 29.85 6.82 -21.51
C ALA A 126 29.12 5.62 -20.85
N VAL A 127 28.88 4.59 -21.66
CA VAL A 127 28.12 3.39 -21.28
C VAL A 127 29.04 2.17 -21.20
N VAL A 128 28.93 1.43 -20.11
CA VAL A 128 29.58 0.14 -19.88
C VAL A 128 28.53 -0.93 -19.70
N VAL A 129 28.59 -1.96 -20.54
CA VAL A 129 27.82 -3.19 -20.39
C VAL A 129 28.72 -4.24 -19.75
N LEU A 130 28.46 -4.52 -18.48
CA LEU A 130 29.17 -5.51 -17.69
C LEU A 130 28.39 -6.83 -17.70
N ILE A 131 28.86 -7.80 -18.48
CA ILE A 131 28.29 -9.14 -18.54
C ILE A 131 29.01 -10.02 -17.51
N LEU A 132 28.28 -10.48 -16.48
CA LEU A 132 28.79 -11.40 -15.47
C LEU A 132 28.53 -12.84 -15.92
N ASP A 133 29.62 -13.58 -16.17
CA ASP A 133 29.64 -14.91 -16.76
C ASP A 133 30.50 -15.88 -15.93
N GLY A 134 30.09 -16.10 -14.69
CA GLY A 134 30.84 -16.90 -13.72
C GLY A 134 31.91 -16.11 -12.98
N ALA A 135 31.65 -14.82 -12.68
CA ALA A 135 32.52 -13.98 -11.89
C ALA A 135 32.28 -14.20 -10.38
N ASP A 136 33.34 -14.45 -9.62
CA ASP A 136 33.31 -14.60 -8.15
C ASP A 136 34.31 -13.61 -7.54
N ILE A 137 33.80 -12.51 -6.98
CA ILE A 137 34.62 -11.38 -6.53
C ILE A 137 34.38 -11.17 -5.04
N THR A 138 35.45 -11.16 -4.27
CA THR A 138 35.44 -10.84 -2.83
C THR A 138 36.36 -9.65 -2.56
N CYS A 139 35.82 -8.61 -1.93
CA CYS A 139 36.55 -7.44 -1.46
C CYS A 139 36.21 -7.19 0.01
N THR A 140 37.21 -7.16 0.89
CA THR A 140 36.98 -7.08 2.35
C THR A 140 37.13 -5.67 2.90
N VAL A 141 37.40 -4.66 2.06
CA VAL A 141 37.67 -3.27 2.50
C VAL A 141 36.82 -2.21 1.79
N ALA A 142 36.08 -2.62 0.75
CA ALA A 142 35.29 -1.76 -0.13
C ALA A 142 34.32 -2.62 -0.96
N PRO A 143 33.44 -2.02 -1.80
CA PRO A 143 32.53 -2.80 -2.65
C PRO A 143 33.29 -3.75 -3.57
N ALA A 144 32.75 -4.96 -3.80
CA ALA A 144 33.33 -5.92 -4.73
C ALA A 144 33.19 -5.45 -6.19
N VAL A 145 32.07 -4.81 -6.50
CA VAL A 145 31.81 -4.17 -7.80
C VAL A 145 31.38 -2.73 -7.56
N ILE A 146 32.03 -1.78 -8.25
CA ILE A 146 31.68 -0.36 -8.13
C ILE A 146 31.70 0.37 -9.47
N PHE A 147 30.66 1.15 -9.74
CA PHE A 147 30.61 2.13 -10.83
C PHE A 147 30.87 3.53 -10.26
N TYR A 148 32.06 4.06 -10.49
CA TYR A 148 32.46 5.39 -10.02
C TYR A 148 31.96 6.51 -10.91
N ASN A 149 32.14 6.36 -12.22
CA ASN A 149 31.76 7.35 -13.23
C ASN A 149 31.34 6.68 -14.53
N VAL A 150 30.06 6.80 -14.85
CA VAL A 150 29.42 6.41 -16.11
C VAL A 150 28.30 7.43 -16.41
N TYR A 151 27.66 7.34 -17.57
CA TYR A 151 26.54 8.23 -17.92
C TYR A 151 25.36 8.15 -16.93
N GLU A 152 24.85 9.32 -16.52
CA GLU A 152 23.65 9.47 -15.69
C GLU A 152 22.56 10.17 -16.53
N PRO A 153 21.49 9.45 -16.94
CA PRO A 153 20.42 10.04 -17.73
C PRO A 153 19.45 10.93 -16.93
N TYR A 154 19.49 10.90 -15.58
CA TYR A 154 18.56 11.63 -14.71
C TYR A 154 19.23 12.75 -13.92
N ASP A 155 18.46 13.82 -13.69
CA ASP A 155 18.84 14.89 -12.77
C ASP A 155 18.34 14.51 -11.37
N SER A 156 19.22 14.54 -10.36
CA SER A 156 18.89 14.16 -8.99
C SER A 156 17.93 15.13 -8.28
N THR A 157 17.50 16.21 -8.95
CA THR A 157 16.47 17.13 -8.46
C THR A 157 15.09 16.93 -9.09
N VAL A 158 14.98 16.01 -10.06
CA VAL A 158 13.73 15.77 -10.80
C VAL A 158 13.01 14.55 -10.26
N ASP A 159 11.86 14.80 -9.65
CA ASP A 159 10.96 13.75 -9.18
C ASP A 159 10.27 13.05 -10.36
N THR A 160 10.62 11.78 -10.55
CA THR A 160 10.11 10.93 -11.63
C THR A 160 8.76 10.29 -11.33
N LYS A 161 8.19 10.53 -10.14
CA LYS A 161 6.91 9.97 -9.67
C LYS A 161 6.88 8.44 -9.73
N GLY A 162 8.01 7.83 -9.38
CA GLY A 162 8.17 6.37 -9.30
C GLY A 162 8.35 5.65 -10.65
N ALA A 163 8.54 6.38 -11.76
CA ALA A 163 8.70 5.78 -13.08
C ALA A 163 10.03 6.15 -13.75
N THR A 164 10.91 5.17 -13.96
CA THR A 164 12.22 5.34 -14.61
C THR A 164 12.40 4.39 -15.80
N ASP A 165 13.20 4.81 -16.78
CA ASP A 165 13.72 4.00 -17.90
C ASP A 165 15.24 4.10 -17.91
N LEU A 166 15.88 3.07 -17.35
CA LEU A 166 17.33 3.00 -17.24
C LEU A 166 17.99 2.26 -18.41
N SER A 167 17.29 2.04 -19.53
CA SER A 167 17.84 1.36 -20.72
C SER A 167 19.05 2.06 -21.34
N LYS A 168 19.22 3.36 -21.04
CA LYS A 168 20.36 4.17 -21.48
C LYS A 168 21.33 4.55 -20.36
N ALA A 169 21.10 4.09 -19.12
CA ALA A 169 22.01 4.38 -18.02
C ALA A 169 23.42 3.88 -18.33
N GLY A 170 24.45 4.57 -17.83
CA GLY A 170 25.83 4.22 -18.10
C GLY A 170 26.28 2.90 -17.47
N ALA A 171 25.66 2.51 -16.34
CA ALA A 171 25.89 1.22 -15.67
C ALA A 171 24.85 0.19 -16.13
N GLN A 172 25.21 -0.63 -17.11
CA GLN A 172 24.40 -1.76 -17.57
C GLN A 172 25.03 -3.07 -17.08
N VAL A 173 24.32 -3.85 -16.27
CA VAL A 173 24.77 -5.16 -15.78
C VAL A 173 23.92 -6.25 -16.42
N ILE A 174 24.55 -7.27 -16.98
CA ILE A 174 23.89 -8.42 -17.62
C ILE A 174 24.34 -9.70 -16.94
N LEU A 175 23.39 -10.52 -16.49
CA LEU A 175 23.67 -11.86 -15.98
C LEU A 175 23.63 -12.85 -17.15
N ALA A 176 24.79 -13.42 -17.51
CA ALA A 176 24.90 -14.35 -18.62
C ALA A 176 24.12 -15.64 -18.37
N ASP A 177 23.54 -16.22 -19.42
CA ASP A 177 22.73 -17.42 -19.28
C ASP A 177 23.52 -18.62 -18.75
N GLY A 178 22.95 -19.34 -17.79
CA GLY A 178 23.57 -20.48 -17.11
C GLY A 178 24.72 -20.13 -16.16
N SER A 179 25.08 -18.85 -16.03
CA SER A 179 26.17 -18.41 -15.16
C SER A 179 25.76 -18.35 -13.69
N VAL A 180 26.75 -18.48 -12.81
CA VAL A 180 26.62 -18.23 -11.37
C VAL A 180 27.68 -17.22 -10.96
N ASN A 181 27.23 -16.05 -10.53
CA ASN A 181 28.10 -14.93 -10.18
C ASN A 181 27.98 -14.63 -8.68
N LYS A 182 29.07 -14.14 -8.09
CA LYS A 182 29.12 -13.70 -6.69
C LYS A 182 29.84 -12.38 -6.54
N ALA A 183 29.28 -11.51 -5.70
CA ALA A 183 29.88 -10.26 -5.27
C ALA A 183 29.79 -10.18 -3.73
N ASN A 184 30.90 -10.46 -3.07
CA ASN A 184 31.01 -10.36 -1.61
C ASN A 184 31.84 -9.12 -1.29
N GLY A 185 31.19 -8.05 -0.87
CA GLY A 185 31.82 -6.73 -0.73
C GLY A 185 31.70 -6.19 0.68
N SER A 186 32.57 -5.22 0.96
CA SER A 186 32.55 -4.43 2.19
C SER A 186 32.08 -3.01 1.89
N HIS A 187 31.73 -2.26 2.93
CA HIS A 187 31.39 -0.84 2.82
C HIS A 187 32.61 0.06 3.00
N VAL A 188 32.46 1.31 2.60
CA VAL A 188 33.39 2.41 2.92
C VAL A 188 32.62 3.44 3.72
N ALA A 189 32.90 3.51 5.02
CA ALA A 189 32.34 4.52 5.90
C ALA A 189 32.63 5.94 5.37
N ARG A 190 31.82 6.92 5.78
CA ARG A 190 31.93 8.28 5.22
C ARG A 190 33.32 8.86 5.47
N ILE A 191 34.05 9.16 4.40
CA ILE A 191 35.31 9.90 4.37
C ILE A 191 35.02 11.35 4.01
N TYR A 192 35.65 12.30 4.70
CA TYR A 192 35.46 13.73 4.45
C TYR A 192 36.44 14.29 3.42
N LYS A 193 36.02 15.38 2.78
CA LYS A 193 36.94 16.26 2.05
C LYS A 193 37.85 16.95 3.06
N GLU A 194 39.16 16.93 2.81
CA GLU A 194 40.18 17.48 3.70
C GLU A 194 39.80 18.89 4.21
N GLY A 195 39.88 19.07 5.53
CA GLY A 195 39.55 20.35 6.19
C GLY A 195 38.05 20.66 6.28
N THR A 196 37.16 19.73 5.93
CA THR A 196 35.70 19.91 6.02
C THR A 196 35.02 18.66 6.59
N THR A 197 33.70 18.70 6.79
CA THR A 197 32.85 17.53 7.07
C THR A 197 32.02 17.12 5.85
N LYS A 198 32.33 17.63 4.66
CA LYS A 198 31.59 17.29 3.44
C LYS A 198 32.00 15.89 2.97
N LYS A 199 31.02 15.05 2.58
CA LYS A 199 31.25 13.73 1.97
C LYS A 199 32.23 13.84 0.81
N LEU A 200 33.35 13.12 0.90
CA LEU A 200 34.23 12.80 -0.22
C LEU A 200 33.87 11.42 -0.77
N HIS A 201 33.82 10.40 0.11
CA HIS A 201 33.43 9.03 -0.21
C HIS A 201 32.46 8.50 0.86
N LYS A 202 31.52 7.64 0.45
CA LYS A 202 30.70 6.78 1.30
C LYS A 202 30.10 5.74 0.35
N TYR A 203 30.38 4.46 0.56
CA TYR A 203 29.91 3.38 -0.30
C TYR A 203 29.36 2.26 0.57
N ASP A 204 28.04 2.18 0.70
CA ASP A 204 27.45 1.34 1.75
C ASP A 204 27.21 -0.11 1.30
N GLY A 205 27.16 -0.36 -0.01
CA GLY A 205 26.79 -1.65 -0.59
C GLY A 205 27.95 -2.47 -1.15
N ALA A 206 27.86 -3.80 -1.06
CA ALA A 206 28.81 -4.73 -1.69
C ALA A 206 28.85 -4.64 -3.23
N PHE A 207 27.72 -4.31 -3.84
CA PHE A 207 27.60 -3.98 -5.26
C PHE A 207 27.05 -2.56 -5.37
N TYR A 208 27.89 -1.63 -5.79
CA TYR A 208 27.61 -0.20 -5.64
C TYR A 208 27.65 0.55 -6.98
N SER A 209 26.76 1.53 -7.15
CA SER A 209 26.84 2.49 -8.25
C SER A 209 26.63 3.90 -7.75
N LYS A 210 27.53 4.82 -8.14
CA LYS A 210 27.39 6.26 -7.89
C LYS A 210 26.38 6.94 -8.83
N MET A 211 25.87 6.20 -9.82
CA MET A 211 24.90 6.62 -10.83
C MET A 211 23.78 5.60 -10.91
N SER A 212 22.73 5.92 -11.65
CA SER A 212 21.65 5.00 -11.95
C SER A 212 22.16 3.71 -12.60
N MET A 213 21.64 2.57 -12.15
CA MET A 213 22.09 1.24 -12.57
C MET A 213 20.93 0.39 -13.09
N ASN A 214 21.17 -0.31 -14.19
CA ASN A 214 20.21 -1.22 -14.80
C ASN A 214 20.76 -2.66 -14.82
N ILE A 215 20.02 -3.60 -14.25
CA ILE A 215 20.38 -5.02 -14.18
C ILE A 215 19.40 -5.85 -14.99
N SER A 216 19.91 -6.71 -15.88
CA SER A 216 19.11 -7.58 -16.74
C SER A 216 19.73 -8.97 -16.84
N GLY A 217 18.98 -9.94 -17.37
CA GLY A 217 19.53 -11.22 -17.83
C GLY A 217 19.71 -11.23 -19.34
N GLU A 218 20.48 -12.20 -19.85
CA GLU A 218 20.42 -12.57 -21.27
C GLU A 218 19.05 -13.20 -21.63
N SER A 219 18.88 -13.62 -22.88
CA SER A 219 17.55 -13.98 -23.43
C SER A 219 16.85 -15.13 -22.71
N ALA A 220 17.57 -16.11 -22.16
CA ALA A 220 16.94 -17.18 -21.38
C ALA A 220 16.68 -16.77 -19.91
N GLY A 221 17.30 -15.69 -19.43
CA GLY A 221 17.10 -15.15 -18.08
C GLY A 221 17.57 -16.07 -16.96
N THR A 222 18.52 -16.96 -17.24
CA THR A 222 18.92 -18.04 -16.31
C THR A 222 20.17 -17.72 -15.47
N GLY A 223 20.83 -16.60 -15.76
CA GLY A 223 22.00 -16.13 -15.01
C GLY A 223 21.66 -15.81 -13.55
N LYS A 224 22.57 -16.18 -12.65
CA LYS A 224 22.41 -15.97 -11.20
C LYS A 224 23.45 -15.00 -10.65
N LEU A 225 23.04 -14.18 -9.68
CA LEU A 225 23.91 -13.30 -8.92
C LEU A 225 23.63 -13.47 -7.42
N TYR A 226 24.67 -13.78 -6.66
CA TYR A 226 24.66 -13.82 -5.21
C TYR A 226 25.45 -12.62 -4.68
N ILE A 227 24.82 -11.80 -3.84
CA ILE A 227 25.46 -10.64 -3.21
C ILE A 227 25.51 -10.87 -1.70
N GLU A 228 26.69 -10.68 -1.11
CA GLU A 228 26.88 -10.67 0.35
C GLU A 228 27.56 -9.36 0.75
N GLY A 229 26.83 -8.53 1.50
CA GLY A 229 27.31 -7.28 2.05
C GLY A 229 27.56 -7.36 3.54
N ASP A 230 28.70 -6.81 3.99
CA ASP A 230 28.98 -6.62 5.41
C ASP A 230 28.26 -5.40 6.03
N ASN A 231 27.67 -4.56 5.20
CA ASN A 231 26.71 -3.52 5.53
C ASN A 231 25.47 -3.69 4.63
N GLU A 232 25.37 -2.96 3.52
CA GLU A 232 24.26 -3.09 2.57
C GLU A 232 24.62 -4.02 1.40
N GLY A 233 23.60 -4.53 0.70
CA GLY A 233 23.77 -5.44 -0.43
C GLY A 233 24.02 -4.72 -1.76
N LEU A 234 22.94 -4.34 -2.42
CA LEU A 234 22.94 -3.71 -3.74
C LEU A 234 22.54 -2.23 -3.64
N ASN A 235 23.36 -1.34 -4.17
CA ASN A 235 23.19 0.10 -3.98
C ASN A 235 23.26 0.89 -5.29
N SER A 236 22.48 1.98 -5.34
CA SER A 236 22.59 3.02 -6.36
C SER A 236 22.31 4.38 -5.75
N GLU A 237 23.20 5.36 -5.92
CA GLU A 237 23.00 6.72 -5.37
C GLU A 237 21.72 7.41 -5.92
N LEU A 238 21.17 6.98 -7.07
CA LEU A 238 19.96 7.59 -7.65
C LEU A 238 18.86 6.57 -8.00
N HIS A 239 18.91 5.91 -9.15
CA HIS A 239 17.87 4.94 -9.54
C HIS A 239 18.45 3.55 -9.73
N LEU A 240 17.62 2.53 -9.47
CA LEU A 240 17.94 1.13 -9.72
C LEU A 240 16.79 0.48 -10.48
N THR A 241 17.11 -0.25 -11.55
CA THR A 241 16.13 -1.09 -12.24
C THR A 241 16.64 -2.52 -12.36
N ILE A 242 15.81 -3.47 -11.95
CA ILE A 242 16.02 -4.92 -12.14
C ILE A 242 14.99 -5.42 -13.15
N ASN A 243 15.44 -5.78 -14.35
CA ASN A 243 14.56 -6.30 -15.41
C ASN A 243 14.40 -7.82 -15.39
N GLY A 244 15.36 -8.55 -14.83
CA GLY A 244 15.36 -10.01 -14.86
C GLY A 244 16.60 -10.65 -14.25
N GLY A 245 16.70 -11.97 -14.40
CA GLY A 245 17.73 -12.80 -13.77
C GLY A 245 17.29 -13.37 -12.42
N HIS A 246 18.18 -14.13 -11.78
CA HIS A 246 18.00 -14.66 -10.43
C HIS A 246 19.00 -13.97 -9.50
N ILE A 247 18.51 -13.14 -8.58
CA ILE A 247 19.35 -12.38 -7.65
C ILE A 247 19.01 -12.81 -6.22
N GLU A 248 20.03 -13.17 -5.46
CA GLU A 248 19.92 -13.41 -4.02
C GLU A 248 20.86 -12.51 -3.25
N ILE A 249 20.35 -11.83 -2.23
CA ILE A 249 21.10 -10.85 -1.44
C ILE A 249 21.06 -11.23 0.04
N LYS A 250 22.24 -11.17 0.68
CA LYS A 250 22.40 -11.14 2.13
C LYS A 250 23.12 -9.86 2.53
N ALA A 251 22.59 -9.16 3.51
CA ALA A 251 23.15 -7.90 3.98
C ALA A 251 23.04 -7.80 5.51
N GLN A 252 23.99 -7.15 6.15
CA GLN A 252 23.91 -6.86 7.58
C GLN A 252 22.90 -5.76 7.88
N ASP A 253 22.80 -4.80 6.97
CA ASP A 253 21.84 -3.69 6.96
C ASP A 253 20.88 -3.89 5.77
N ASP A 254 20.56 -2.87 4.99
CA ASP A 254 19.64 -2.98 3.86
C ASP A 254 20.09 -3.95 2.77
N GLY A 255 19.13 -4.72 2.24
CA GLY A 255 19.40 -5.58 1.11
C GLY A 255 19.59 -4.82 -0.19
N ILE A 256 18.66 -3.90 -0.48
CA ILE A 256 18.73 -2.95 -1.59
C ILE A 256 18.53 -1.57 -1.01
N ASN A 257 19.38 -0.60 -1.36
CA ASN A 257 19.19 0.81 -1.02
C ASN A 257 19.32 1.70 -2.27
N THR A 258 18.41 2.67 -2.42
CA THR A 258 18.56 3.79 -3.35
C THR A 258 18.39 5.13 -2.66
N ASN A 259 19.42 5.97 -2.68
CA ASN A 259 19.69 6.87 -1.54
C ASN A 259 19.30 8.34 -1.74
N GLU A 260 18.79 8.75 -2.92
CA GLU A 260 18.41 10.16 -3.14
C GLU A 260 17.02 10.46 -2.57
N ASP A 261 17.00 11.20 -1.47
CA ASP A 261 15.81 11.57 -0.71
C ASP A 261 14.69 12.15 -1.59
N ARG A 262 13.54 11.48 -1.53
CA ARG A 262 12.28 11.75 -2.23
C ARG A 262 12.35 11.69 -3.76
N ILE A 263 13.46 11.23 -4.33
CA ILE A 263 13.70 11.24 -5.78
C ILE A 263 14.04 9.86 -6.31
N SER A 264 14.87 9.09 -5.57
CA SER A 264 15.35 7.79 -5.99
C SER A 264 14.20 6.84 -6.33
N VAL A 265 14.48 5.86 -7.19
CA VAL A 265 13.46 4.87 -7.56
C VAL A 265 14.12 3.51 -7.65
N THR A 266 13.61 2.57 -6.85
CA THR A 266 13.87 1.14 -7.05
C THR A 266 12.75 0.55 -7.89
N THR A 267 13.08 0.07 -9.09
CA THR A 267 12.14 -0.56 -10.02
C THR A 267 12.46 -2.04 -10.22
N ILE A 268 11.45 -2.89 -10.09
CA ILE A 268 11.55 -4.33 -10.39
C ILE A 268 10.55 -4.66 -11.50
N ASN A 269 11.05 -4.93 -12.70
CA ASN A 269 10.21 -5.28 -13.86
C ASN A 269 10.02 -6.80 -14.02
N GLY A 270 10.95 -7.62 -13.48
CA GLY A 270 10.92 -9.06 -13.68
C GLY A 270 12.06 -9.80 -12.98
N GLY A 271 12.13 -11.11 -13.22
CA GLY A 271 13.13 -12.00 -12.61
C GLY A 271 12.71 -12.62 -11.29
N TYR A 272 13.67 -13.25 -10.61
CA TYR A 272 13.53 -13.77 -9.25
C TYR A 272 14.48 -13.00 -8.34
N LEU A 273 13.94 -12.34 -7.32
CA LEU A 273 14.69 -11.60 -6.32
C LEU A 273 14.39 -12.19 -4.94
N LYS A 274 15.43 -12.66 -4.25
CA LYS A 274 15.37 -13.02 -2.84
C LYS A 274 16.29 -12.14 -2.02
N VAL A 275 15.75 -11.46 -1.00
CA VAL A 275 16.52 -10.60 -0.11
C VAL A 275 16.38 -11.05 1.33
N ASN A 276 17.52 -11.28 1.98
CA ASN A 276 17.62 -11.52 3.41
C ASN A 276 18.54 -10.46 4.02
N ALA A 277 17.97 -9.29 4.28
CA ALA A 277 18.65 -8.13 4.82
C ALA A 277 18.69 -8.16 6.36
N GLY A 278 19.20 -7.11 7.00
CA GLY A 278 19.08 -6.92 8.44
C GLY A 278 19.60 -8.09 9.28
N LEU A 279 20.73 -8.68 8.87
CA LEU A 279 21.42 -9.72 9.65
C LEU A 279 22.16 -9.14 10.86
N GLY A 280 22.38 -7.82 10.86
CA GLY A 280 23.01 -7.03 11.90
C GLY A 280 22.00 -6.42 12.88
N ALA A 281 22.15 -5.13 13.15
CA ALA A 281 21.38 -4.42 14.18
C ALA A 281 20.03 -3.89 13.68
N GLU A 282 19.99 -3.45 12.43
CA GLU A 282 18.84 -2.93 11.68
C GLU A 282 18.98 -3.34 10.20
N GLY A 283 18.04 -2.96 9.35
CA GLY A 283 18.10 -3.11 7.90
C GLY A 283 16.78 -3.57 7.27
N ASP A 284 16.35 -2.84 6.25
CA ASP A 284 15.19 -3.12 5.42
C ASP A 284 15.51 -4.15 4.34
N GLY A 285 14.48 -4.87 3.91
CA GLY A 285 14.62 -5.75 2.76
C GLY A 285 14.95 -4.96 1.49
N ILE A 286 14.09 -4.01 1.16
CA ILE A 286 14.28 -3.04 0.09
C ILE A 286 13.99 -1.67 0.68
N ASP A 287 15.00 -0.82 0.75
CA ASP A 287 14.90 0.59 1.12
C ASP A 287 15.02 1.46 -0.15
N SER A 288 14.11 2.41 -0.27
CA SER A 288 14.16 3.42 -1.30
C SER A 288 13.81 4.77 -0.70
N ASN A 289 14.79 5.65 -0.58
CA ASN A 289 14.58 7.03 -0.14
C ASN A 289 13.64 7.83 -1.07
N GLY A 290 13.21 7.30 -2.21
CA GLY A 290 12.10 7.82 -3.00
C GLY A 290 10.98 6.79 -3.17
N TYR A 291 10.86 6.18 -4.35
CA TYR A 291 9.75 5.32 -4.73
C TYR A 291 10.17 3.86 -4.93
N LEU A 292 9.29 2.93 -4.53
CA LEU A 292 9.40 1.51 -4.89
C LEU A 292 8.33 1.13 -5.91
N THR A 293 8.72 0.65 -7.09
CA THR A 293 7.80 0.19 -8.13
C THR A 293 8.09 -1.25 -8.54
N ILE A 294 7.13 -2.14 -8.33
CA ILE A 294 7.21 -3.55 -8.72
C ILE A 294 6.20 -3.82 -9.83
N ASN A 295 6.68 -3.99 -11.06
CA ASN A 295 5.87 -4.27 -12.25
C ASN A 295 5.75 -5.76 -12.58
N GLY A 296 6.62 -6.60 -12.03
CA GLY A 296 6.63 -8.03 -12.33
C GLY A 296 7.70 -8.82 -11.57
N GLY A 297 7.82 -10.11 -11.91
CA GLY A 297 8.78 -11.02 -11.30
C GLY A 297 8.28 -11.70 -10.02
N THR A 298 9.17 -12.40 -9.34
CA THR A 298 8.95 -12.98 -8.01
C THR A 298 9.91 -12.33 -7.03
N VAL A 299 9.37 -11.61 -6.04
CA VAL A 299 10.12 -10.87 -5.02
C VAL A 299 9.81 -11.48 -3.66
N VAL A 300 10.84 -12.00 -2.99
CA VAL A 300 10.75 -12.52 -1.62
C VAL A 300 11.75 -11.75 -0.77
N THR A 301 11.28 -10.91 0.14
CA THR A 301 12.14 -9.97 0.87
C THR A 301 11.82 -9.98 2.36
N GLN A 302 12.87 -9.88 3.18
CA GLN A 302 12.76 -9.94 4.64
C GLN A 302 13.70 -8.94 5.31
N SER A 303 13.20 -8.13 6.25
CA SER A 303 13.98 -7.17 7.05
C SER A 303 14.44 -7.70 8.40
N ASN A 304 15.20 -6.89 9.12
CA ASN A 304 15.63 -7.19 10.49
C ASN A 304 14.44 -7.54 11.40
N GLU A 305 14.63 -8.52 12.28
CA GLU A 305 13.55 -9.04 13.14
C GLU A 305 13.40 -8.29 14.47
N ARG A 306 14.23 -7.28 14.75
CA ARG A 306 14.37 -6.62 16.07
C ARG A 306 14.26 -5.10 16.04
N SER A 307 14.42 -4.49 14.88
CA SER A 307 14.22 -3.07 14.60
C SER A 307 12.88 -2.87 13.85
N PRO A 308 12.35 -1.64 13.79
CA PRO A 308 11.06 -1.34 13.16
C PRO A 308 11.10 -1.32 11.63
N ASP A 309 11.79 -2.28 11.01
CA ASP A 309 12.13 -2.32 9.60
C ASP A 309 11.16 -3.20 8.78
N GLY A 310 10.97 -2.85 7.53
CA GLY A 310 10.10 -3.48 6.54
C GLY A 310 10.82 -4.33 5.52
N GLY A 311 10.20 -5.45 5.13
CA GLY A 311 10.66 -6.19 3.95
C GLY A 311 10.61 -5.32 2.68
N ILE A 312 9.73 -4.32 2.67
CA ILE A 312 9.69 -3.21 1.71
C ILE A 312 9.50 -1.91 2.48
N ASP A 313 10.29 -0.91 2.11
CA ASP A 313 10.26 0.45 2.64
C ASP A 313 10.44 1.47 1.50
N ALA A 314 9.75 2.60 1.61
CA ALA A 314 9.96 3.74 0.72
C ALA A 314 9.44 5.04 1.35
N ASP A 315 10.21 6.13 1.20
CA ASP A 315 9.80 7.47 1.66
C ASP A 315 8.57 8.02 0.90
N MET A 316 8.35 7.54 -0.33
CA MET A 316 7.23 7.93 -1.21
C MET A 316 6.31 6.72 -1.51
N ASP A 317 5.62 6.71 -2.65
CA ASP A 317 4.66 5.65 -2.95
C ASP A 317 5.35 4.31 -3.26
N ILE A 318 4.86 3.24 -2.62
CA ILE A 318 5.10 1.84 -3.02
C ILE A 318 4.01 1.40 -4.01
N SER A 319 4.38 1.04 -5.24
CA SER A 319 3.44 0.63 -6.30
C SER A 319 3.61 -0.83 -6.69
N LEU A 320 2.58 -1.65 -6.47
CA LEU A 320 2.54 -3.06 -6.88
C LEU A 320 1.67 -3.22 -8.14
N ASN A 321 2.31 -3.27 -9.29
CA ASN A 321 1.67 -3.31 -10.61
C ASN A 321 1.63 -4.70 -11.23
N GLY A 322 2.43 -5.64 -10.73
CA GLY A 322 2.47 -7.00 -11.25
C GLY A 322 3.40 -7.92 -10.45
N GLY A 323 3.37 -9.22 -10.77
CA GLY A 323 4.29 -10.23 -10.24
C GLY A 323 3.79 -10.97 -9.00
N THR A 324 4.69 -11.61 -8.27
CA THR A 324 4.43 -12.22 -6.97
C THR A 324 5.35 -11.59 -5.94
N VAL A 325 4.79 -10.89 -4.97
CA VAL A 325 5.55 -10.21 -3.91
C VAL A 325 5.22 -10.85 -2.58
N VAL A 326 6.24 -11.25 -1.82
CA VAL A 326 6.14 -11.76 -0.45
C VAL A 326 7.15 -10.96 0.38
N ALA A 327 6.70 -9.88 1.00
CA ALA A 327 7.53 -9.04 1.86
C ALA A 327 7.19 -9.30 3.33
N LEU A 328 8.17 -9.72 4.12
CA LEU A 328 8.01 -9.93 5.56
C LEU A 328 8.88 -8.91 6.30
N GLY A 329 8.35 -8.34 7.38
CA GLY A 329 9.15 -7.48 8.25
C GLY A 329 8.52 -7.36 9.63
N THR A 330 9.11 -6.57 10.51
CA THR A 330 8.41 -6.11 11.71
C THR A 330 7.41 -5.02 11.31
N ARG A 331 7.75 -4.20 10.30
CA ARG A 331 6.94 -3.09 9.81
C ARG A 331 7.13 -2.81 8.32
N ASN A 332 6.41 -3.50 7.44
CA ASN A 332 6.35 -3.06 6.05
C ASN A 332 5.64 -1.71 5.93
N ASP A 333 6.10 -0.90 4.99
CA ASP A 333 5.46 0.36 4.63
C ASP A 333 4.30 0.16 3.63
N ALA A 334 3.36 1.11 3.66
CA ALA A 334 2.05 0.94 3.06
C ALA A 334 2.09 0.97 1.54
N THR A 335 1.45 -0.01 0.92
CA THR A 335 1.26 -0.05 -0.53
C THR A 335 0.28 1.02 -0.97
N SER A 336 0.62 1.76 -2.01
CA SER A 336 -0.25 2.80 -2.58
C SER A 336 -1.54 2.20 -3.12
N SER A 337 -2.66 2.87 -2.85
CA SER A 337 -3.96 2.58 -3.44
C SER A 337 -4.00 2.77 -4.97
N GLY A 338 -2.96 3.38 -5.56
CA GLY A 338 -2.75 3.47 -7.01
C GLY A 338 -2.17 2.21 -7.66
N SER A 339 -1.80 1.20 -6.86
CA SER A 339 -1.29 -0.09 -7.34
C SER A 339 -2.28 -0.79 -8.28
N LYS A 340 -1.77 -1.33 -9.39
CA LYS A 340 -2.61 -1.97 -10.42
C LYS A 340 -2.95 -3.42 -10.12
N GLN A 341 -2.11 -4.13 -9.36
CA GLN A 341 -2.34 -5.51 -8.98
C GLN A 341 -2.93 -5.58 -7.57
N THR A 342 -3.86 -6.51 -7.35
CA THR A 342 -4.41 -6.76 -6.02
C THR A 342 -3.33 -7.23 -5.05
N PHE A 343 -3.41 -6.73 -3.82
CA PHE A 343 -2.50 -7.08 -2.73
C PHE A 343 -3.29 -7.26 -1.44
N ILE A 344 -2.65 -7.91 -0.47
CA ILE A 344 -3.14 -8.07 0.89
C ILE A 344 -2.02 -7.75 1.86
N GLU A 345 -2.38 -7.01 2.89
CA GLU A 345 -1.50 -6.47 3.89
C GLU A 345 -1.92 -7.00 5.27
N LEU A 346 -1.02 -7.70 5.94
CA LEU A 346 -1.32 -8.48 7.14
C LEU A 346 -0.44 -7.99 8.29
N ALA A 347 -1.05 -7.35 9.28
CA ALA A 347 -0.39 -6.93 10.52
C ALA A 347 -0.79 -7.85 11.68
N PHE A 348 0.17 -8.65 12.15
CA PHE A 348 0.00 -9.60 13.23
C PHE A 348 0.02 -8.90 14.60
N ALA A 349 -0.86 -9.33 15.49
CA ALA A 349 -0.93 -8.79 16.85
C ALA A 349 0.26 -9.19 17.72
N SER A 350 1.07 -10.16 17.29
CA SER A 350 2.33 -10.57 17.93
C SER A 350 3.33 -11.05 16.88
N THR A 351 4.61 -11.00 17.23
CA THR A 351 5.69 -11.51 16.40
C THR A 351 5.54 -13.02 16.17
N GLN A 352 5.59 -13.42 14.92
CA GLN A 352 5.64 -14.81 14.46
C GLN A 352 7.10 -15.26 14.42
N ALA A 353 7.39 -16.47 14.91
CA ALA A 353 8.75 -16.98 15.00
C ALA A 353 9.35 -17.32 13.63
N ALA A 354 10.68 -17.21 13.50
CA ALA A 354 11.42 -17.75 12.36
C ALA A 354 11.09 -19.24 12.15
N GLY A 355 11.00 -19.67 10.89
CA GLY A 355 10.57 -21.01 10.50
C GLY A 355 9.06 -21.22 10.52
N SER A 356 8.24 -20.23 10.91
CA SER A 356 6.79 -20.32 10.79
C SER A 356 6.38 -20.37 9.32
N VAL A 357 5.39 -21.22 9.02
CA VAL A 357 4.81 -21.34 7.69
C VAL A 357 3.56 -20.46 7.61
N ILE A 358 3.63 -19.41 6.79
CA ILE A 358 2.45 -18.64 6.40
C ILE A 358 1.81 -19.25 5.16
N LYS A 359 0.49 -19.41 5.22
CA LYS A 359 -0.30 -19.94 4.11
C LYS A 359 -1.56 -19.09 3.93
N LEU A 360 -1.83 -18.72 2.68
CA LEU A 360 -3.06 -18.03 2.29
C LEU A 360 -3.80 -18.89 1.28
N THR A 361 -5.09 -19.11 1.51
CA THR A 361 -5.96 -19.88 0.61
C THR A 361 -7.15 -19.05 0.15
N ASP A 362 -7.73 -19.42 -1.00
CA ASP A 362 -9.08 -18.98 -1.35
C ASP A 362 -10.15 -19.69 -0.48
N ALA A 363 -11.42 -19.31 -0.66
CA ALA A 363 -12.57 -19.93 0.01
C ALA A 363 -12.75 -21.43 -0.28
N ASN A 364 -12.15 -21.96 -1.36
CA ASN A 364 -12.18 -23.38 -1.71
C ASN A 364 -10.99 -24.17 -1.12
N GLY A 365 -10.09 -23.50 -0.41
CA GLY A 365 -8.88 -24.08 0.17
C GLY A 365 -7.71 -24.23 -0.81
N LYS A 366 -7.77 -23.65 -2.01
CA LYS A 366 -6.62 -23.59 -2.94
C LYS A 366 -5.57 -22.66 -2.33
N ALA A 367 -4.36 -23.17 -2.10
CA ALA A 367 -3.25 -22.36 -1.63
C ALA A 367 -2.78 -21.38 -2.74
N LEU A 368 -2.69 -20.10 -2.38
CA LEU A 368 -2.15 -19.01 -3.20
C LEU A 368 -0.76 -18.57 -2.70
N LEU A 369 -0.53 -18.71 -1.40
CA LEU A 369 0.77 -18.53 -0.75
C LEU A 369 1.05 -19.73 0.15
N THR A 370 2.28 -20.23 0.12
CA THR A 370 2.84 -21.09 1.16
C THR A 370 4.31 -20.74 1.28
N HIS A 371 4.68 -20.07 2.36
CA HIS A 371 6.03 -19.55 2.56
C HIS A 371 6.53 -19.86 3.96
N THR A 372 7.77 -20.32 4.08
CA THR A 372 8.45 -20.51 5.37
C THR A 372 9.32 -19.29 5.63
N ALA A 373 9.04 -18.57 6.72
CA ALA A 373 9.79 -17.37 7.07
C ALA A 373 11.24 -17.72 7.48
N ASP A 374 12.23 -17.01 6.95
CA ASP A 374 13.64 -17.24 7.32
C ASP A 374 13.96 -16.54 8.66
N LYS A 375 13.24 -15.45 8.97
CA LYS A 375 13.34 -14.66 10.20
C LYS A 375 11.98 -14.49 10.90
N ALA A 376 12.00 -14.03 12.15
CA ALA A 376 10.76 -13.64 12.82
C ALA A 376 10.15 -12.40 12.14
N PHE A 377 8.80 -12.29 12.14
CA PHE A 377 8.09 -11.23 11.44
C PHE A 377 6.79 -10.84 12.14
N GLN A 378 6.27 -9.66 11.84
CA GLN A 378 4.98 -9.19 12.36
C GLN A 378 4.11 -8.53 11.28
N SER A 379 4.68 -8.21 10.13
CA SER A 379 3.99 -7.68 8.96
C SER A 379 4.27 -8.54 7.73
N VAL A 380 3.24 -8.73 6.90
CA VAL A 380 3.37 -9.36 5.58
C VAL A 380 2.61 -8.55 4.54
N THR A 381 3.28 -8.20 3.44
CA THR A 381 2.65 -7.70 2.22
C THR A 381 2.74 -8.79 1.17
N PHE A 382 1.58 -9.22 0.67
CA PHE A 382 1.48 -10.23 -0.38
C PHE A 382 0.73 -9.67 -1.58
N SER A 383 1.32 -9.77 -2.78
CA SER A 383 0.65 -9.44 -4.03
C SER A 383 0.83 -10.58 -5.03
N SER A 384 -0.24 -10.89 -5.77
CA SER A 384 -0.23 -11.91 -6.82
C SER A 384 -1.36 -11.65 -7.81
N ALA A 385 -1.15 -12.00 -9.09
CA ALA A 385 -2.19 -11.99 -10.10
C ALA A 385 -3.34 -12.97 -9.81
N GLU A 386 -3.15 -13.90 -8.88
CA GLU A 386 -4.21 -14.82 -8.42
C GLU A 386 -5.12 -14.20 -7.35
N LEU A 387 -4.76 -13.04 -6.78
CA LEU A 387 -5.66 -12.28 -5.92
C LEU A 387 -6.64 -11.47 -6.77
N ALA A 388 -7.89 -11.43 -6.33
CA ALA A 388 -8.97 -10.66 -6.91
C ALA A 388 -9.74 -9.85 -5.84
N PRO A 389 -10.27 -8.67 -6.19
CA PRO A 389 -11.15 -7.90 -5.32
C PRO A 389 -12.49 -8.61 -5.13
N ASN A 390 -13.20 -8.25 -4.06
CA ASN A 390 -14.47 -8.85 -3.60
C ASN A 390 -14.39 -10.37 -3.43
N THR A 391 -13.21 -10.86 -3.04
CA THR A 391 -12.93 -12.29 -2.86
C THR A 391 -12.50 -12.55 -1.43
N GLU A 392 -13.01 -13.64 -0.85
CA GLU A 392 -12.69 -14.11 0.49
C GLU A 392 -11.46 -15.02 0.48
N TYR A 393 -10.56 -14.79 1.43
CA TYR A 393 -9.38 -15.61 1.68
C TYR A 393 -9.29 -16.04 3.14
N HIS A 394 -8.47 -17.05 3.39
CA HIS A 394 -8.14 -17.53 4.74
C HIS A 394 -6.63 -17.57 4.94
N VAL A 395 -6.20 -17.08 6.10
CA VAL A 395 -4.78 -17.03 6.49
C VAL A 395 -4.51 -18.10 7.55
N TYR A 396 -3.37 -18.77 7.45
CA TYR A 396 -2.90 -19.77 8.41
C TYR A 396 -1.45 -19.51 8.78
N ILE A 397 -1.12 -19.75 10.05
CA ILE A 397 0.25 -19.85 10.55
C ILE A 397 0.43 -21.25 11.12
N ASN A 398 1.41 -22.01 10.61
CA ASN A 398 1.69 -23.37 11.07
C ASN A 398 0.44 -24.27 11.09
N GLU A 399 -0.37 -24.18 10.03
CA GLU A 399 -1.68 -24.85 9.85
C GLU A 399 -2.80 -24.40 10.82
N ILE A 400 -2.56 -23.42 11.69
CA ILE A 400 -3.58 -22.82 12.56
C ILE A 400 -4.24 -21.67 11.81
N GLN A 401 -5.55 -21.78 11.58
CA GLN A 401 -6.34 -20.72 10.92
C GLN A 401 -6.34 -19.44 11.78
N GLN A 402 -6.16 -18.31 11.12
CA GLN A 402 -6.08 -16.98 11.75
C GLN A 402 -7.40 -16.22 11.62
N GLN A 403 -7.60 -15.24 12.50
CA GLN A 403 -8.68 -14.26 12.52
C GLN A 403 -8.09 -12.84 12.64
N TYR A 404 -8.83 -11.80 12.26
CA TYR A 404 -8.41 -10.40 12.41
C TYR A 404 -9.40 -9.57 13.23
N THR A 405 -8.94 -8.46 13.80
CA THR A 405 -9.76 -7.59 14.67
C THR A 405 -9.98 -6.19 14.13
N GLY A 406 -9.15 -5.75 13.16
CA GLY A 406 -9.23 -4.44 12.54
C GLY A 406 -8.73 -4.45 11.11
N ASN A 407 -8.84 -3.30 10.47
CA ASN A 407 -8.44 -3.07 9.09
C ASN A 407 -7.63 -1.77 9.09
N SER A 408 -6.31 -1.92 9.17
CA SER A 408 -5.35 -0.84 9.20
C SER A 408 -3.98 -1.42 8.85
N PHE A 409 -3.21 -0.69 8.06
CA PHE A 409 -1.80 -0.97 7.86
C PHE A 409 -0.94 0.09 8.54
N GLY A 410 0.27 -0.28 8.96
CA GLY A 410 1.13 0.59 9.75
C GLY A 410 0.76 0.58 11.23
N MET A 411 1.37 -0.37 11.95
CA MET A 411 1.48 -0.49 13.42
C MET A 411 0.24 -0.32 14.30
N MET A 412 -0.07 -1.45 14.94
CA MET A 412 -0.63 -1.50 16.29
C MET A 412 0.47 -1.16 17.30
N GLY A 413 0.27 -0.14 18.15
CA GLY A 413 1.02 0.02 19.39
C GLY A 413 2.28 0.90 19.33
N GLY A 414 2.10 2.19 19.08
CA GLY A 414 3.08 3.23 19.41
C GLY A 414 2.36 4.52 19.80
N MET A 415 2.47 4.93 21.06
CA MET A 415 1.92 6.19 21.54
C MET A 415 2.47 7.38 20.73
N GLY A 416 1.59 8.19 20.10
CA GLY A 416 1.92 9.58 19.80
C GLY A 416 1.32 10.19 18.53
N GLY A 417 0.14 10.82 18.64
CA GLY A 417 -0.26 11.93 17.77
C GLY A 417 -1.65 11.80 17.10
N PRO A 418 -2.64 12.67 17.43
CA PRO A 418 -3.90 12.71 16.69
C PRO A 418 -3.69 13.43 15.35
N GLY A 419 -3.96 12.74 14.23
CA GLY A 419 -4.21 13.38 12.94
C GLY A 419 -3.24 13.01 11.81
N GLY A 420 -3.30 11.77 11.34
CA GLY A 420 -2.83 11.40 10.01
C GLY A 420 -3.93 11.61 8.97
N VAL A 421 -4.41 12.85 8.79
CA VAL A 421 -5.12 13.19 7.56
C VAL A 421 -4.03 13.29 6.49
N ARG A 422 -4.01 12.36 5.53
CA ARG A 422 -3.28 12.53 4.27
C ARG A 422 -3.58 13.94 3.72
N PRO A 423 -2.62 14.87 3.63
CA PRO A 423 -2.86 16.11 2.91
C PRO A 423 -2.96 15.74 1.43
N GLY A 424 -4.15 15.90 0.86
CA GLY A 424 -4.31 15.95 -0.59
C GLY A 424 -3.38 17.01 -1.17
N ASN A 425 -2.77 16.69 -2.31
CA ASN A 425 -1.96 17.55 -3.18
C ASN A 425 -2.04 19.05 -2.87
N GLY A 426 -0.96 19.64 -2.35
CA GLY A 426 -0.83 21.10 -2.25
C GLY A 426 0.37 21.62 -1.47
N GLN A 427 1.43 21.97 -2.20
CA GLN A 427 2.50 22.96 -1.91
C GLN A 427 3.39 22.81 -0.65
N ALA A 428 4.70 22.87 -0.90
CA ALA A 428 5.79 22.88 0.09
C ALA A 428 5.70 24.06 1.09
N PRO A 429 6.21 23.93 2.34
CA PRO A 429 6.18 24.99 3.32
C PRO A 429 7.34 25.99 3.12
N GLY A 430 6.99 27.22 2.73
CA GLY A 430 7.88 28.39 2.77
C GLY A 430 7.76 29.13 4.11
N GLU A 431 8.86 29.76 4.50
CA GLU A 431 9.11 30.51 5.74
C GLU A 431 8.08 31.63 6.06
N ALA A 432 7.89 31.93 7.35
CA ALA A 432 6.99 32.96 7.88
C ALA A 432 7.72 34.33 8.10
N PRO A 433 7.02 35.47 8.26
CA PRO A 433 6.96 36.56 7.27
C PRO A 433 7.52 37.91 7.78
N PRO A 434 7.36 39.01 7.00
CA PRO A 434 6.47 40.06 7.51
C PRO A 434 5.48 40.66 6.48
N THR A 435 4.31 41.02 7.02
CA THR A 435 3.23 41.95 6.59
C THR A 435 3.44 42.77 5.31
N ASP A 436 2.49 42.84 4.36
CA ASP A 436 1.23 43.58 4.40
C ASP A 436 0.26 43.11 3.26
N GLY A 437 -1.07 43.24 3.40
CA GLY A 437 -1.82 44.22 2.60
C GLY A 437 -2.79 43.62 1.56
N SER A 438 -4.09 43.63 1.89
CA SER A 438 -5.28 43.64 1.00
C SER A 438 -5.57 42.46 0.03
N GLY A 439 -6.76 41.83 0.21
CA GLY A 439 -7.42 40.95 -0.77
C GLY A 439 -7.97 41.72 -2.01
N PRO A 440 -8.82 41.15 -2.89
CA PRO A 440 -9.79 40.07 -2.68
C PRO A 440 -9.84 38.99 -3.81
N ALA A 441 -10.87 38.13 -3.72
CA ALA A 441 -11.09 36.84 -4.36
C ALA A 441 -11.76 36.90 -5.79
N PRO A 442 -12.29 35.79 -6.36
CA PRO A 442 -11.79 35.18 -7.60
C PRO A 442 -12.82 35.20 -8.75
N GLY A 443 -12.38 34.85 -9.97
CA GLY A 443 -13.29 34.70 -11.09
C GLY A 443 -12.74 33.91 -12.29
N GLN A 444 -13.43 32.81 -12.58
CA GLN A 444 -13.80 32.30 -13.90
C GLN A 444 -12.73 31.68 -14.81
N MET A 445 -12.91 30.41 -15.20
CA MET A 445 -13.60 30.06 -16.46
C MET A 445 -13.81 28.53 -16.66
N PRO A 446 -14.73 28.11 -17.57
CA PRO A 446 -15.35 26.78 -17.71
C PRO A 446 -14.76 26.00 -18.92
N PRO A 447 -15.44 25.06 -19.62
CA PRO A 447 -16.40 24.00 -19.27
C PRO A 447 -15.94 22.58 -19.76
N GLU A 448 -16.70 21.56 -19.35
CA GLU A 448 -16.68 20.19 -19.90
C GLU A 448 -17.13 20.10 -21.38
N GLY A 449 -16.81 18.97 -22.03
CA GLY A 449 -17.33 18.63 -23.34
C GLY A 449 -17.23 17.14 -23.75
N ASN A 450 -18.35 16.44 -23.54
CA ASN A 450 -19.03 15.47 -24.44
C ASN A 450 -18.48 14.04 -24.69
N GLY A 451 -19.20 13.02 -24.18
CA GLY A 451 -20.31 12.41 -24.94
C GLY A 451 -20.22 10.93 -25.42
N PHE A 452 -20.91 10.03 -24.68
CA PHE A 452 -21.76 8.86 -25.07
C PHE A 452 -21.21 7.66 -25.89
N PRO A 453 -21.91 6.50 -26.00
CA PRO A 453 -22.89 5.82 -25.12
C PRO A 453 -22.56 4.30 -24.90
N GLY A 454 -23.32 3.62 -24.04
CA GLY A 454 -23.10 2.21 -23.68
C GLY A 454 -23.62 1.15 -24.66
N THR A 455 -23.08 -0.07 -24.53
CA THR A 455 -23.79 -1.37 -24.59
C THR A 455 -22.92 -2.43 -23.87
N ARG A 456 -23.57 -3.31 -23.09
CA ARG A 456 -22.95 -4.40 -22.33
C ARG A 456 -22.59 -5.55 -23.29
N PRO A 457 -21.34 -6.06 -23.32
CA PRO A 457 -21.00 -7.24 -24.11
C PRO A 457 -21.62 -8.51 -23.50
N GLU A 458 -22.23 -9.34 -24.35
CA GLU A 458 -22.72 -10.69 -24.01
C GLU A 458 -21.54 -11.65 -23.78
N GLY A 459 -21.60 -12.45 -22.70
CA GLY A 459 -20.57 -13.47 -22.38
C GLY A 459 -20.17 -13.60 -20.90
N MET A 460 -20.72 -12.79 -19.99
CA MET A 460 -20.55 -13.01 -18.55
C MET A 460 -21.40 -14.20 -18.09
N PRO A 461 -20.84 -15.18 -17.36
CA PRO A 461 -21.66 -16.21 -16.72
C PRO A 461 -22.59 -15.56 -15.70
N ASP A 462 -23.83 -16.04 -15.64
CA ASP A 462 -24.81 -15.61 -14.65
C ASP A 462 -24.24 -15.82 -13.23
N PHE A 463 -24.35 -14.79 -12.40
CA PHE A 463 -24.11 -14.95 -10.97
C PHE A 463 -25.08 -15.99 -10.42
N PRO A 464 -24.65 -16.90 -9.52
CA PRO A 464 -25.59 -17.75 -8.81
C PRO A 464 -26.66 -16.90 -8.13
N GLU A 465 -27.93 -17.14 -8.44
CA GLU A 465 -29.05 -16.56 -7.71
C GLU A 465 -28.86 -16.85 -6.21
N GLY A 466 -28.57 -15.81 -5.41
CA GLY A 466 -28.30 -15.91 -3.98
C GLY A 466 -27.05 -15.18 -3.48
N PHE A 467 -26.20 -14.64 -4.36
CA PHE A 467 -25.03 -13.85 -3.91
C PHE A 467 -25.42 -12.41 -3.55
N ASN A 468 -25.82 -12.21 -2.30
CA ASN A 468 -25.92 -10.89 -1.69
C ASN A 468 -24.59 -10.60 -0.97
N ALA A 469 -23.72 -9.77 -1.55
CA ALA A 469 -22.44 -9.35 -0.95
C ALA A 469 -22.58 -8.54 0.36
N TRP A 470 -23.82 -8.35 0.84
CA TRP A 470 -24.18 -7.56 2.02
C TRP A 470 -25.10 -8.29 2.99
N GLN A 471 -25.35 -9.60 2.79
CA GLN A 471 -25.91 -10.45 3.84
C GLN A 471 -24.79 -10.97 4.73
N ASN A 472 -24.07 -10.07 5.40
CA ASN A 472 -23.75 -10.39 6.78
C ASN A 472 -25.07 -10.25 7.51
N GLU A 473 -25.57 -11.35 8.07
CA GLU A 473 -26.73 -11.31 8.93
C GLU A 473 -26.58 -10.11 9.89
N GLN A 474 -27.65 -9.32 10.03
CA GLN A 474 -27.88 -8.50 11.22
C GLN A 474 -28.09 -9.43 12.42
N THR A 475 -27.13 -10.31 12.69
CA THR A 475 -27.03 -10.98 13.96
C THR A 475 -26.36 -10.01 14.88
N SER A 476 -27.17 -9.39 15.74
CA SER A 476 -26.74 -9.08 17.10
C SER A 476 -26.44 -10.38 17.86
N ASP A 477 -25.68 -11.31 17.29
CA ASP A 477 -25.26 -12.53 17.96
C ASP A 477 -24.06 -12.17 18.84
N PRO A 478 -24.23 -12.15 20.17
CA PRO A 478 -23.12 -11.96 21.10
C PRO A 478 -22.07 -13.08 21.04
N ASN A 479 -22.23 -14.09 20.17
CA ASN A 479 -21.26 -15.16 19.90
C ASN A 479 -20.54 -15.04 18.54
N ALA A 480 -20.72 -13.94 17.80
CA ALA A 480 -20.00 -13.74 16.54
C ALA A 480 -18.47 -13.76 16.75
N VAL A 481 -17.81 -14.76 16.18
CA VAL A 481 -16.35 -14.91 16.16
C VAL A 481 -15.70 -13.82 15.30
N GLY A 482 -14.43 -13.53 15.56
CA GLY A 482 -13.63 -12.66 14.72
C GLY A 482 -13.58 -13.22 13.31
N SER A 483 -13.54 -12.33 12.33
CA SER A 483 -13.62 -12.78 10.95
C SER A 483 -12.37 -13.57 10.59
N VAL A 484 -12.58 -14.82 10.20
CA VAL A 484 -11.58 -15.66 9.51
C VAL A 484 -11.65 -15.47 7.99
N ALA A 485 -12.63 -14.70 7.52
CA ALA A 485 -12.88 -14.34 6.13
C ALA A 485 -12.18 -13.01 5.81
N PHE A 486 -10.98 -13.09 5.26
CA PHE A 486 -10.21 -11.93 4.82
C PHE A 486 -10.71 -11.51 3.45
N VAL A 487 -11.64 -10.56 3.40
CA VAL A 487 -12.28 -10.13 2.15
C VAL A 487 -11.57 -8.89 1.61
N ILE A 488 -10.81 -9.06 0.53
CA ILE A 488 -10.19 -7.94 -0.18
C ILE A 488 -11.28 -7.23 -0.99
N THR A 489 -11.33 -5.90 -0.96
CA THR A 489 -12.25 -5.08 -1.79
C THR A 489 -11.48 -3.96 -2.47
N ASN A 490 -12.13 -3.08 -3.23
CA ASN A 490 -11.44 -1.91 -3.81
C ASN A 490 -10.90 -0.94 -2.74
N THR A 491 -11.44 -0.99 -1.52
CA THR A 491 -11.09 -0.09 -0.42
C THR A 491 -10.70 -0.84 0.85
N VAL A 492 -10.41 -2.14 0.76
CA VAL A 492 -10.00 -2.96 1.91
C VAL A 492 -8.94 -3.93 1.42
N HIS A 493 -7.70 -3.71 1.81
CA HIS A 493 -6.53 -4.51 1.47
C HIS A 493 -5.74 -4.86 2.73
N SER A 494 -5.92 -4.11 3.80
CA SER A 494 -5.13 -4.23 5.03
C SER A 494 -5.95 -4.80 6.20
N PHE A 495 -5.34 -5.74 6.94
CA PHE A 495 -5.93 -6.45 8.07
C PHE A 495 -4.98 -6.41 9.25
N SER A 496 -5.49 -6.07 10.43
CA SER A 496 -4.70 -5.90 11.64
C SER A 496 -5.25 -6.67 12.83
N GLY A 497 -4.40 -6.81 13.85
CA GLY A 497 -4.73 -7.60 15.03
C GLY A 497 -4.81 -9.09 14.72
N ILE A 498 -4.08 -9.55 13.70
CA ILE A 498 -4.16 -10.94 13.24
C ILE A 498 -3.63 -11.86 14.34
N SER A 499 -4.40 -12.90 14.63
CA SER A 499 -4.17 -13.85 15.72
C SER A 499 -4.77 -15.21 15.39
N ASP A 500 -4.38 -16.24 16.14
CA ASP A 500 -5.01 -17.54 16.02
C ASP A 500 -6.52 -17.43 16.17
N SER A 501 -7.27 -18.06 15.27
CA SER A 501 -8.71 -18.13 15.39
C SER A 501 -9.11 -18.85 16.67
N THR A 502 -10.20 -18.37 17.26
CA THR A 502 -10.73 -18.94 18.51
C THR A 502 -10.97 -20.45 18.39
N ASP A 503 -11.38 -20.90 17.21
CA ASP A 503 -11.82 -22.28 16.95
C ASP A 503 -10.64 -23.20 16.61
N ALA A 504 -9.59 -22.69 15.94
CA ALA A 504 -8.43 -23.49 15.56
C ALA A 504 -7.32 -23.50 16.63
N SER A 505 -7.26 -22.49 17.51
CA SER A 505 -6.14 -22.33 18.48
C SER A 505 -6.09 -23.38 19.59
N GLY A 506 -7.20 -24.05 19.90
CA GLY A 506 -7.32 -24.94 21.06
C GLY A 506 -7.31 -24.24 22.43
N LYS A 507 -7.25 -22.91 22.47
CA LYS A 507 -7.31 -22.10 23.71
C LYS A 507 -8.72 -22.08 24.30
N LYS A 508 -8.87 -21.70 25.57
CA LYS A 508 -10.18 -21.56 26.21
C LYS A 508 -10.94 -20.40 25.59
N ARG A 509 -12.14 -20.68 25.07
CA ARG A 509 -13.00 -19.66 24.46
C ARG A 509 -13.46 -18.62 25.48
N VAL A 510 -13.35 -17.35 25.12
CA VAL A 510 -13.91 -16.19 25.83
C VAL A 510 -14.87 -15.46 24.90
N THR A 511 -16.03 -15.07 25.41
CA THR A 511 -16.95 -14.14 24.73
C THR A 511 -17.04 -12.84 25.50
N PHE A 512 -17.45 -11.78 24.82
CA PHE A 512 -17.56 -10.45 25.41
C PHE A 512 -18.99 -9.93 25.30
N SER A 513 -19.38 -9.14 26.30
CA SER A 513 -20.62 -8.35 26.27
C SER A 513 -20.28 -6.88 26.49
N VAL A 514 -20.98 -6.00 25.77
CA VAL A 514 -20.84 -4.55 25.91
C VAL A 514 -22.13 -3.92 26.40
N ASN A 515 -22.03 -2.83 27.15
CA ASN A 515 -23.17 -2.12 27.74
C ASN A 515 -24.12 -3.05 28.51
N ASN A 516 -23.56 -3.94 29.34
CA ASN A 516 -24.30 -4.97 30.08
C ASN A 516 -25.17 -5.87 29.20
N GLY A 517 -24.72 -6.14 27.97
CA GLY A 517 -25.44 -6.95 26.99
C GLY A 517 -26.39 -6.18 26.07
N ALA A 518 -26.53 -4.86 26.26
CA ALA A 518 -27.37 -4.04 25.38
C ALA A 518 -26.76 -3.79 24.00
N GLY A 519 -25.46 -4.06 23.81
CA GLY A 519 -24.78 -3.79 22.54
C GLY A 519 -24.55 -2.29 22.30
N LEU A 520 -24.28 -1.94 21.06
CA LEU A 520 -24.27 -0.56 20.56
C LEU A 520 -25.47 -0.36 19.62
N THR A 521 -26.13 0.80 19.73
CA THR A 521 -27.27 1.16 18.88
C THR A 521 -26.89 2.27 17.90
N GLY A 522 -27.62 2.39 16.79
CA GLY A 522 -27.48 3.52 15.86
C GLY A 522 -27.80 4.86 16.54
N LEU A 523 -27.10 5.91 16.12
CA LEU A 523 -27.14 7.25 16.71
C LEU A 523 -27.42 8.31 15.66
N ALA A 524 -28.12 9.37 16.05
CA ALA A 524 -28.31 10.56 15.23
C ALA A 524 -26.99 11.31 15.01
N SER A 525 -26.93 12.15 13.96
CA SER A 525 -25.75 12.97 13.66
C SER A 525 -25.40 13.88 14.83
N GLY A 526 -24.10 14.04 15.10
CA GLY A 526 -23.58 14.82 16.23
C GLY A 526 -23.77 14.18 17.62
N SER A 527 -24.37 12.98 17.69
CA SER A 527 -24.47 12.22 18.95
C SER A 527 -23.17 11.45 19.24
N LYS A 528 -22.83 11.27 20.51
CA LYS A 528 -21.63 10.53 20.93
C LYS A 528 -21.98 9.09 21.28
N PRO A 529 -21.30 8.07 20.70
CA PRO A 529 -21.49 6.69 21.12
C PRO A 529 -21.17 6.52 22.59
N GLN A 530 -22.03 5.77 23.28
CA GLN A 530 -21.84 5.44 24.69
C GLN A 530 -21.35 4.00 24.81
N LEU A 531 -20.06 3.84 25.08
CA LEU A 531 -19.49 2.58 25.55
C LEU A 531 -19.26 2.71 27.06
N THR A 532 -20.02 1.97 27.85
CA THR A 532 -20.10 2.12 29.33
C THR A 532 -19.57 0.92 30.08
N SER A 533 -19.56 -0.26 29.46
CA SER A 533 -19.00 -1.48 30.04
C SER A 533 -18.54 -2.44 28.95
N ILE A 534 -17.47 -3.17 29.24
CA ILE A 534 -17.01 -4.35 28.53
C ILE A 534 -16.84 -5.44 29.60
N LYS A 535 -17.43 -6.61 29.38
CA LYS A 535 -17.32 -7.75 30.29
C LYS A 535 -17.01 -9.03 29.54
N ALA A 536 -15.92 -9.69 29.92
CA ALA A 536 -15.56 -11.02 29.44
C ALA A 536 -16.36 -12.13 30.17
N SER A 537 -16.57 -13.26 29.49
CA SER A 537 -17.22 -14.45 30.04
C SER A 537 -16.35 -15.24 31.04
N ALA A 538 -15.06 -14.91 31.10
CA ALA A 538 -14.06 -15.46 32.01
C ALA A 538 -13.25 -14.33 32.67
N ASP A 539 -12.48 -14.67 33.72
CA ASP A 539 -11.62 -13.72 34.43
C ASP A 539 -10.33 -13.46 33.65
N VAL A 540 -10.46 -12.71 32.54
CA VAL A 540 -9.34 -12.29 31.70
C VAL A 540 -8.84 -10.92 32.17
N PRO A 541 -7.54 -10.76 32.46
CA PRO A 541 -6.97 -9.46 32.84
C PRO A 541 -7.25 -8.39 31.79
N ALA A 542 -7.53 -7.15 32.21
CA ALA A 542 -7.85 -6.06 31.29
C ALA A 542 -6.70 -5.70 30.33
N GLN A 543 -5.45 -5.95 30.72
CA GLN A 543 -4.28 -5.80 29.85
C GLN A 543 -4.21 -6.85 28.73
N ASP A 544 -4.96 -7.95 28.87
CA ASP A 544 -5.04 -9.04 27.89
C ASP A 544 -6.30 -8.92 27.01
N ILE A 545 -7.02 -7.80 27.10
CA ILE A 545 -8.21 -7.52 26.29
C ILE A 545 -7.92 -6.31 25.42
N GLN A 546 -8.00 -6.49 24.11
CA GLN A 546 -7.88 -5.46 23.09
C GLN A 546 -9.27 -4.98 22.66
N VAL A 547 -9.41 -3.68 22.47
CA VAL A 547 -10.60 -3.01 21.95
C VAL A 547 -10.20 -2.27 20.69
N THR A 548 -10.86 -2.56 19.57
CA THR A 548 -10.61 -1.94 18.27
C THR A 548 -11.90 -1.36 17.72
N VAL A 549 -11.87 -0.14 17.20
CA VAL A 549 -12.98 0.45 16.43
C VAL A 549 -12.49 0.80 15.05
N THR A 550 -13.24 0.38 14.02
CA THR A 550 -12.89 0.57 12.62
C THR A 550 -14.11 1.04 11.83
N ASP A 551 -13.95 1.84 10.77
CA ASP A 551 -15.03 2.20 9.84
C ASP A 551 -15.50 1.01 8.95
N VAL A 552 -16.68 1.09 8.36
CA VAL A 552 -17.25 0.05 7.50
C VAL A 552 -17.89 0.68 6.24
N PRO A 553 -17.41 0.36 5.01
CA PRO A 553 -16.20 -0.42 4.73
C PRO A 553 -14.96 0.29 5.30
N SER A 554 -13.95 -0.51 5.68
CA SER A 554 -12.84 0.01 6.46
C SER A 554 -11.72 0.52 5.59
N GLU A 555 -11.14 1.67 5.95
CA GLU A 555 -9.72 2.03 5.80
C GLU A 555 -9.48 3.51 6.16
N ASN A 556 -10.54 4.28 6.45
CA ASN A 556 -10.40 5.71 6.78
C ASN A 556 -10.24 5.94 8.28
N TYR A 557 -10.70 5.00 9.12
CA TYR A 557 -10.59 5.11 10.56
C TYR A 557 -10.36 3.75 11.20
N SER A 558 -9.29 3.63 11.99
CA SER A 558 -9.09 2.53 12.91
C SER A 558 -8.43 3.05 14.18
N GLU A 559 -8.93 2.64 15.34
CA GLU A 559 -8.32 2.92 16.63
C GLU A 559 -8.30 1.65 17.47
N THR A 560 -7.15 1.33 18.06
CA THR A 560 -7.00 0.16 18.95
C THR A 560 -6.38 0.56 20.28
N ARG A 561 -6.91 0.04 21.38
CA ARG A 561 -6.41 0.23 22.75
C ARG A 561 -6.54 -1.03 23.58
N LEU A 562 -5.73 -1.16 24.62
CA LEU A 562 -5.96 -2.18 25.65
C LEU A 562 -7.07 -1.72 26.60
N LEU A 563 -7.88 -2.66 27.10
CA LEU A 563 -8.96 -2.34 28.04
C LEU A 563 -8.39 -1.72 29.34
N SER A 564 -7.18 -2.10 29.74
CA SER A 564 -6.46 -1.48 30.86
C SER A 564 -6.16 0.01 30.66
N GLU A 565 -6.04 0.48 29.43
CA GLU A 565 -5.78 1.90 29.11
C GLU A 565 -7.05 2.75 29.08
N LEU A 566 -8.20 2.10 28.89
CA LEU A 566 -9.51 2.76 28.81
C LEU A 566 -10.22 2.86 30.18
N GLN A 567 -9.52 2.55 31.28
CA GLN A 567 -10.10 2.52 32.62
C GLN A 567 -10.66 3.87 33.07
N SER A 568 -10.10 4.99 32.60
CA SER A 568 -10.65 6.33 32.87
C SER A 568 -11.95 6.62 32.11
N SER A 569 -12.10 6.08 30.90
CA SER A 569 -13.27 6.28 30.04
C SER A 569 -13.19 5.34 28.82
N LEU A 570 -14.16 4.42 28.71
CA LEU A 570 -14.31 3.56 27.54
C LEU A 570 -14.73 4.32 26.28
N SER A 571 -15.36 5.48 26.45
CA SER A 571 -15.83 6.29 25.32
C SER A 571 -14.71 7.01 24.59
N ASP A 572 -13.47 6.96 25.11
CA ASP A 572 -12.32 7.64 24.51
C ASP A 572 -11.90 7.02 23.17
N ILE A 573 -12.23 5.75 22.94
CA ILE A 573 -11.97 5.03 21.67
C ILE A 573 -13.13 5.18 20.65
N MET A 574 -14.21 5.89 21.01
CA MET A 574 -15.39 5.99 20.14
C MET A 574 -15.21 7.09 19.08
N PRO A 575 -15.55 6.83 17.80
CA PRO A 575 -15.48 7.81 16.74
C PRO A 575 -16.48 8.95 16.94
N LYS A 576 -16.20 10.10 16.31
CA LYS A 576 -17.03 11.31 16.39
C LYS A 576 -17.71 11.66 15.08
N ALA A 577 -17.16 11.23 13.95
CA ALA A 577 -17.70 11.53 12.63
C ALA A 577 -18.87 10.61 12.29
N ASP A 578 -19.83 11.12 11.51
CA ASP A 578 -20.88 10.30 10.93
C ASP A 578 -20.26 9.19 10.06
N GLY A 579 -20.81 7.98 10.16
CA GLY A 579 -20.26 6.80 9.51
C GLY A 579 -20.79 5.51 10.11
N THR A 580 -20.53 4.40 9.43
CA THR A 580 -20.76 3.06 9.97
C THR A 580 -19.45 2.54 10.51
N TYR A 581 -19.48 1.96 11.70
CA TYR A 581 -18.30 1.50 12.42
C TYR A 581 -18.54 0.10 12.99
N ARG A 582 -17.43 -0.61 13.23
CA ARG A 582 -17.37 -1.89 13.91
C ARG A 582 -16.52 -1.75 15.16
N LEU A 583 -17.10 -2.09 16.31
CA LEU A 583 -16.38 -2.34 17.55
C LEU A 583 -16.01 -3.83 17.60
N THR A 584 -14.73 -4.14 17.73
CA THR A 584 -14.21 -5.47 18.02
C THR A 584 -13.60 -5.48 19.41
N VAL A 585 -13.98 -6.44 20.25
CA VAL A 585 -13.31 -6.74 21.52
C VAL A 585 -12.72 -8.13 21.42
N ALA A 586 -11.43 -8.27 21.69
CA ALA A 586 -10.72 -9.54 21.55
C ALA A 586 -9.73 -9.78 22.69
N VAL A 587 -9.41 -11.04 22.96
CA VAL A 587 -8.24 -11.40 23.76
C VAL A 587 -6.99 -11.09 22.94
N VAL A 588 -5.97 -10.48 23.54
CA VAL A 588 -4.70 -10.20 22.86
C VAL A 588 -4.05 -11.50 22.38
N SER A 589 -3.41 -11.47 21.21
CA SER A 589 -2.87 -12.67 20.55
C SER A 589 -1.87 -13.47 21.41
N GLY A 590 -1.09 -12.77 22.25
CA GLY A 590 -0.07 -13.36 23.12
C GLY A 590 -0.58 -14.12 24.33
N ASN A 591 -1.90 -14.14 24.60
CA ASN A 591 -2.43 -14.89 25.74
C ASN A 591 -2.34 -16.41 25.49
N ALA A 592 -1.72 -17.13 26.43
CA ALA A 592 -1.49 -18.58 26.31
C ALA A 592 -2.71 -19.44 26.68
N GLU A 593 -3.67 -18.88 27.42
CA GLU A 593 -4.79 -19.64 27.99
C GLU A 593 -6.10 -19.41 27.23
N TYR A 594 -6.35 -18.18 26.80
CA TYR A 594 -7.61 -17.73 26.27
C TYR A 594 -7.51 -17.29 24.80
N ALA A 595 -8.57 -17.55 24.04
CA ALA A 595 -8.84 -16.90 22.77
C ALA A 595 -10.31 -16.49 22.76
N GLY A 596 -10.60 -15.34 22.18
CA GLY A 596 -11.96 -14.84 22.18
C GLY A 596 -12.05 -13.53 21.44
N VAL A 597 -13.18 -13.32 20.78
CA VAL A 597 -13.45 -12.12 20.01
C VAL A 597 -14.96 -11.98 19.86
N SER A 598 -15.44 -10.75 19.91
CA SER A 598 -16.84 -10.40 19.70
C SER A 598 -16.92 -9.06 18.98
N GLN A 599 -17.87 -8.94 18.05
CA GLN A 599 -17.99 -7.76 17.17
C GLN A 599 -19.40 -7.15 17.24
N TRP A 600 -19.47 -5.82 17.19
CA TRP A 600 -20.72 -5.06 17.12
C TRP A 600 -20.61 -3.98 16.04
N GLN A 601 -21.60 -3.89 15.17
CA GLN A 601 -21.72 -2.80 14.20
C GLN A 601 -22.65 -1.71 14.72
N PHE A 602 -22.29 -0.45 14.50
CA PHE A 602 -23.12 0.70 14.85
C PHE A 602 -22.92 1.83 13.83
N THR A 603 -23.85 2.79 13.81
CA THR A 603 -23.80 3.93 12.90
C THR A 603 -23.93 5.23 13.69
N ILE A 604 -23.08 6.21 13.37
CA ILE A 604 -23.21 7.60 13.78
C ILE A 604 -23.79 8.38 12.61
N GLY A 605 -24.79 9.23 12.85
CA GLY A 605 -25.43 9.97 11.76
C GLY A 605 -26.56 9.24 11.06
N GLY A 606 -27.08 8.14 11.62
CA GLY A 606 -28.24 7.44 11.06
C GLY A 606 -29.52 8.28 11.14
N LEU A 607 -30.47 8.01 10.24
CA LEU A 607 -31.81 8.56 10.34
C LEU A 607 -32.49 8.04 11.64
N PRO A 608 -33.25 8.87 12.39
CA PRO A 608 -33.95 8.43 13.59
C PRO A 608 -35.25 7.64 13.29
N PHE A 609 -35.48 7.28 12.03
CA PHE A 609 -36.75 6.74 11.54
C PHE A 609 -36.71 5.22 11.46
N THR A 610 -37.60 4.57 12.20
CA THR A 610 -37.72 3.09 12.26
C THR A 610 -38.37 2.49 11.02
N ASP A 611 -39.05 3.31 10.23
CA ASP A 611 -39.78 2.96 9.02
C ASP A 611 -39.01 3.30 7.73
N VAL A 612 -37.70 3.61 7.83
CA VAL A 612 -36.79 3.79 6.69
C VAL A 612 -35.65 2.80 6.83
N ASN A 613 -35.54 1.84 5.92
CA ASN A 613 -34.47 0.85 5.96
C ASN A 613 -33.20 1.44 5.33
N PRO A 614 -32.01 1.37 5.97
CA PRO A 614 -30.74 1.76 5.37
C PRO A 614 -30.42 1.11 4.02
N ALA A 615 -30.98 -0.06 3.72
CA ALA A 615 -30.84 -0.73 2.43
C ALA A 615 -31.78 -0.21 1.33
N ASP A 616 -32.75 0.65 1.66
CA ASP A 616 -33.68 1.20 0.66
C ASP A 616 -32.96 2.21 -0.25
N SER A 617 -33.26 2.18 -1.55
CA SER A 617 -32.68 3.11 -2.53
C SER A 617 -32.95 4.58 -2.23
N ALA A 618 -34.02 4.88 -1.49
CA ALA A 618 -34.37 6.24 -1.06
C ALA A 618 -33.62 6.71 0.19
N TYR A 619 -32.92 5.82 0.92
CA TYR A 619 -32.32 6.15 2.22
C TYR A 619 -31.35 7.33 2.14
N SER A 620 -30.42 7.31 1.17
CA SER A 620 -29.42 8.36 0.98
C SER A 620 -30.06 9.73 0.70
N ALA A 621 -31.10 9.76 -0.13
CA ALA A 621 -31.85 10.97 -0.46
C ALA A 621 -32.62 11.51 0.76
N ILE A 622 -33.31 10.64 1.50
CA ILE A 622 -34.03 11.00 2.73
C ILE A 622 -33.05 11.56 3.76
N LYS A 623 -31.90 10.90 3.94
CA LYS A 623 -30.84 11.32 4.86
C LYS A 623 -30.31 12.71 4.49
N ALA A 624 -29.94 12.93 3.23
CA ALA A 624 -29.39 14.20 2.78
C ALA A 624 -30.35 15.38 3.02
N LEU A 625 -31.65 15.17 2.78
CA LEU A 625 -32.66 16.21 3.01
C LEU A 625 -33.00 16.38 4.50
N TYR A 626 -32.94 15.31 5.30
CA TYR A 626 -33.11 15.38 6.76
C TYR A 626 -31.96 16.13 7.43
N ASP A 627 -30.72 15.82 7.08
CA ASP A 627 -29.52 16.46 7.62
C ASP A 627 -29.49 17.97 7.33
N LYS A 628 -30.07 18.39 6.19
CA LYS A 628 -30.25 19.82 5.83
C LYS A 628 -31.50 20.47 6.45
N GLY A 629 -32.30 19.75 7.22
CA GLY A 629 -33.55 20.24 7.81
C GLY A 629 -34.67 20.53 6.78
N VAL A 630 -34.52 20.04 5.56
CA VAL A 630 -35.44 20.27 4.43
C VAL A 630 -36.67 19.36 4.55
N MET A 631 -36.44 18.06 4.77
CA MET A 631 -37.49 17.07 5.02
C MET A 631 -37.35 16.47 6.41
N ASN A 632 -38.32 16.77 7.28
CA ASN A 632 -38.43 16.16 8.61
C ASN A 632 -39.37 14.95 8.59
N GLY A 633 -39.28 14.11 9.63
CA GLY A 633 -40.20 13.00 9.85
C GLY A 633 -41.63 13.45 10.14
N THR A 634 -42.57 12.52 10.05
CA THR A 634 -43.98 12.72 10.45
C THR A 634 -44.20 12.47 11.95
N GLY A 635 -43.21 11.93 12.64
CA GLY A 635 -43.16 11.75 14.09
C GLY A 635 -41.71 11.65 14.55
N SER A 636 -41.51 11.44 15.86
CA SER A 636 -40.17 11.33 16.45
C SER A 636 -39.36 10.12 15.96
N ALA A 637 -40.03 9.05 15.52
CA ALA A 637 -39.40 7.81 15.03
C ALA A 637 -39.95 7.33 13.68
N SER A 638 -40.69 8.20 12.96
CA SER A 638 -41.34 7.84 11.69
C SER A 638 -41.11 8.90 10.61
N PHE A 639 -40.66 8.48 9.44
CA PHE A 639 -40.60 9.30 8.23
C PHE A 639 -41.86 9.18 7.37
N SER A 640 -42.55 8.04 7.44
CA SER A 640 -43.65 7.61 6.57
C SER A 640 -43.28 7.62 5.08
N PRO A 641 -42.27 6.85 4.62
CA PRO A 641 -41.75 6.94 3.24
C PRO A 641 -42.82 6.71 2.17
N ASN A 642 -43.78 5.82 2.43
CA ASN A 642 -44.85 5.46 1.49
C ASN A 642 -46.11 6.33 1.62
N ALA A 643 -46.15 7.28 2.55
CA ALA A 643 -47.31 8.15 2.68
C ALA A 643 -47.38 9.13 1.51
N PRO A 644 -48.59 9.41 0.99
CA PRO A 644 -48.75 10.36 -0.10
C PRO A 644 -48.42 11.79 0.35
N VAL A 645 -47.92 12.61 -0.57
CA VAL A 645 -47.53 13.99 -0.29
C VAL A 645 -48.59 14.98 -0.76
N SER A 646 -49.03 15.87 0.12
CA SER A 646 -49.93 16.97 -0.26
C SER A 646 -49.23 18.07 -1.06
N ARG A 647 -50.01 18.81 -1.84
CA ARG A 647 -49.55 19.98 -2.61
C ARG A 647 -48.78 20.98 -1.75
N ALA A 648 -49.32 21.31 -0.57
CA ALA A 648 -48.66 22.23 0.34
C ALA A 648 -47.33 21.69 0.88
N ALA A 649 -47.25 20.38 1.17
CA ALA A 649 -46.03 19.75 1.66
C ALA A 649 -44.91 19.75 0.61
N ALA A 650 -45.22 19.35 -0.63
CA ALA A 650 -44.22 19.33 -1.70
C ALA A 650 -43.62 20.72 -1.96
N ILE A 651 -44.46 21.77 -2.02
CA ILE A 651 -44.00 23.14 -2.24
C ILE A 651 -43.20 23.69 -1.06
N THR A 652 -43.59 23.37 0.16
CA THR A 652 -42.82 23.80 1.33
C THR A 652 -41.44 23.16 1.38
N VAL A 653 -41.35 21.86 1.08
CA VAL A 653 -40.06 21.16 1.06
C VAL A 653 -39.16 21.71 -0.06
N LEU A 654 -39.69 21.91 -1.26
CA LEU A 654 -38.95 22.54 -2.36
C LEU A 654 -38.50 23.96 -2.00
N GLY A 655 -39.38 24.77 -1.40
CA GLY A 655 -39.04 26.12 -0.96
C GLY A 655 -37.93 26.15 0.10
N ARG A 656 -37.96 25.22 1.07
CA ARG A 656 -36.89 25.06 2.07
C ARG A 656 -35.57 24.65 1.45
N LEU A 657 -35.60 23.65 0.55
CA LEU A 657 -34.42 23.18 -0.17
C LEU A 657 -33.69 24.32 -0.88
N LEU A 658 -34.47 25.22 -1.47
CA LEU A 658 -33.97 26.34 -2.26
C LEU A 658 -33.66 27.60 -1.44
N GLY A 659 -33.89 27.58 -0.12
CA GLY A 659 -33.73 28.76 0.74
C GLY A 659 -34.65 29.92 0.32
N ALA A 660 -35.85 29.62 -0.19
CA ALA A 660 -36.75 30.60 -0.76
C ALA A 660 -37.23 31.64 0.26
N GLU A 661 -37.18 32.92 -0.12
CA GLU A 661 -37.80 34.00 0.64
C GLU A 661 -39.33 33.90 0.54
N THR A 662 -39.98 33.64 1.67
CA THR A 662 -41.42 33.40 1.72
C THR A 662 -42.20 34.70 1.49
N THR A 663 -43.22 34.64 0.64
CA THR A 663 -44.16 35.74 0.40
C THR A 663 -45.57 35.23 0.60
N GLU A 664 -46.38 35.90 1.41
CA GLU A 664 -47.77 35.49 1.63
C GLU A 664 -48.61 35.67 0.36
N SER A 665 -49.42 34.66 0.01
CA SER A 665 -50.37 34.77 -1.10
C SER A 665 -51.75 35.17 -0.62
N ASN A 666 -52.36 36.17 -1.26
CA ASN A 666 -53.79 36.45 -1.17
C ASN A 666 -54.56 35.99 -2.42
N ARG A 667 -53.90 35.26 -3.34
CA ARG A 667 -54.47 34.89 -4.64
C ARG A 667 -55.47 33.73 -4.58
N PHE A 668 -55.47 32.96 -3.50
CA PHE A 668 -56.32 31.79 -3.33
C PHE A 668 -57.14 31.87 -2.04
N PRO A 669 -58.47 31.67 -2.09
CA PRO A 669 -59.34 31.80 -0.93
C PRO A 669 -59.20 30.64 0.08
N ASP A 670 -58.59 29.52 -0.33
CA ASP A 670 -58.31 28.34 0.49
C ASP A 670 -56.90 28.33 1.10
N ILE A 671 -56.13 29.42 0.94
CA ILE A 671 -54.87 29.63 1.65
C ILE A 671 -55.10 30.64 2.78
N LYS A 672 -54.89 30.21 4.02
CA LYS A 672 -54.97 31.07 5.19
C LYS A 672 -53.58 31.67 5.46
N PRO A 673 -53.45 33.00 5.58
CA PRO A 673 -52.19 33.65 5.96
C PRO A 673 -51.64 33.12 7.28
N GLY A 674 -50.32 33.00 7.38
CA GLY A 674 -49.63 32.51 8.58
C GLY A 674 -49.72 30.99 8.79
N THR A 675 -50.22 30.23 7.81
CA THR A 675 -50.05 28.77 7.82
C THR A 675 -48.62 28.41 7.43
N TRP A 676 -48.12 27.27 7.91
CA TRP A 676 -46.72 26.86 7.71
C TRP A 676 -46.28 26.76 6.24
N TYR A 677 -47.23 26.68 5.31
CA TYR A 677 -46.99 26.65 3.86
C TYR A 677 -47.36 27.95 3.13
N SER A 678 -48.12 28.88 3.73
CA SER A 678 -48.72 30.00 2.95
C SER A 678 -47.68 30.90 2.30
N GLY A 679 -46.58 31.17 3.02
CA GLY A 679 -45.45 31.94 2.50
C GLY A 679 -44.67 31.23 1.38
N TYR A 680 -44.53 29.91 1.43
CA TYR A 680 -43.90 29.14 0.34
C TYR A 680 -44.82 29.00 -0.86
N VAL A 681 -46.14 28.88 -0.63
CA VAL A 681 -47.12 28.88 -1.72
C VAL A 681 -47.10 30.22 -2.45
N GLY A 682 -47.09 31.36 -1.75
CA GLY A 682 -47.03 32.64 -2.43
C GLY A 682 -45.73 32.85 -3.20
N TRP A 683 -44.58 32.47 -2.63
CA TRP A 683 -43.31 32.42 -3.37
C TRP A 683 -43.43 31.59 -4.66
N ALA A 684 -43.93 30.37 -4.56
CA ALA A 684 -44.02 29.46 -5.71
C ALA A 684 -45.00 29.99 -6.79
N VAL A 685 -46.03 30.74 -6.40
CA VAL A 685 -46.99 31.35 -7.32
C VAL A 685 -46.42 32.58 -8.01
N ASP A 686 -45.73 33.45 -7.26
CA ASP A 686 -45.10 34.66 -7.80
C ASP A 686 -44.00 34.31 -8.81
N ASN A 687 -43.35 33.16 -8.61
CA ASN A 687 -42.33 32.61 -9.50
C ASN A 687 -42.87 31.66 -10.58
N GLY A 688 -44.19 31.49 -10.68
CA GLY A 688 -44.82 30.65 -11.71
C GLY A 688 -44.57 29.14 -11.59
N ILE A 689 -44.01 28.68 -10.46
CA ILE A 689 -43.73 27.26 -10.17
C ILE A 689 -45.04 26.49 -9.99
N VAL A 690 -46.04 27.11 -9.35
CA VAL A 690 -47.38 26.54 -9.18
C VAL A 690 -48.49 27.50 -9.59
N GLN A 691 -49.64 26.91 -9.92
CA GLN A 691 -50.87 27.63 -10.26
C GLN A 691 -52.04 26.99 -9.50
N GLY A 692 -53.11 27.76 -9.30
CA GLY A 692 -54.37 27.25 -8.76
C GLY A 692 -55.16 26.45 -9.80
N ASP A 693 -56.27 25.86 -9.37
CA ASP A 693 -57.21 25.18 -10.25
C ASP A 693 -58.11 26.16 -11.01
N ASN A 694 -58.92 25.62 -11.93
CA ASN A 694 -59.87 26.40 -12.74
C ASN A 694 -61.04 27.00 -11.93
N THR A 695 -61.08 26.78 -10.61
CA THR A 695 -62.05 27.37 -9.68
C THR A 695 -61.44 28.45 -8.79
N GLY A 696 -60.17 28.79 -9.03
CA GLY A 696 -59.42 29.80 -8.27
C GLY A 696 -58.91 29.32 -6.92
N LYS A 697 -58.77 28.00 -6.70
CA LYS A 697 -58.29 27.40 -5.44
C LYS A 697 -56.90 26.76 -5.59
N PHE A 698 -56.09 26.74 -4.54
CA PHE A 698 -54.78 26.07 -4.55
C PHE A 698 -54.86 24.57 -4.24
N ARG A 699 -55.79 24.18 -3.37
CA ARG A 699 -55.99 22.84 -2.81
C ARG A 699 -54.79 22.33 -2.00
N PRO A 700 -54.44 22.97 -0.87
CA PRO A 700 -53.22 22.66 -0.12
C PRO A 700 -53.14 21.21 0.38
N ASP A 701 -54.28 20.59 0.71
CA ASP A 701 -54.37 19.25 1.28
C ASP A 701 -54.52 18.13 0.24
N GLU A 702 -54.64 18.45 -1.04
CA GLU A 702 -54.76 17.44 -2.09
C GLU A 702 -53.42 16.75 -2.36
N ASN A 703 -53.43 15.42 -2.46
CA ASN A 703 -52.22 14.64 -2.73
C ASN A 703 -51.75 14.84 -4.18
N LEU A 704 -50.43 14.94 -4.35
CA LEU A 704 -49.81 15.02 -5.66
C LEU A 704 -49.67 13.64 -6.30
N THR A 705 -49.70 13.63 -7.62
CA THR A 705 -49.21 12.52 -8.44
C THR A 705 -47.77 12.81 -8.85
N ALA A 706 -47.02 11.79 -9.27
CA ALA A 706 -45.66 12.00 -9.78
C ALA A 706 -45.64 12.98 -10.96
N ALA A 707 -46.64 12.92 -11.85
CA ALA A 707 -46.77 13.85 -12.98
C ALA A 707 -46.98 15.31 -12.54
N HIS A 708 -47.74 15.55 -11.47
CA HIS A 708 -47.88 16.90 -10.93
C HIS A 708 -46.56 17.43 -10.38
N MET A 709 -45.77 16.58 -9.71
CA MET A 709 -44.47 16.99 -9.19
C MET A 709 -43.43 17.17 -10.30
N GLN A 710 -43.43 16.33 -11.34
CA GLN A 710 -42.61 16.55 -12.52
C GLN A 710 -42.89 17.93 -13.12
N LEU A 711 -44.16 18.29 -13.30
CA LEU A 711 -44.53 19.62 -13.80
C LEU A 711 -44.03 20.76 -12.90
N ILE A 712 -44.00 20.57 -11.58
CA ILE A 712 -43.45 21.55 -10.63
C ILE A 712 -41.93 21.69 -10.84
N LEU A 713 -41.21 20.56 -10.97
CA LEU A 713 -39.76 20.55 -11.21
C LEU A 713 -39.41 21.15 -12.57
N ASP A 714 -40.19 20.88 -13.62
CA ASP A 714 -40.00 21.44 -14.96
C ASP A 714 -40.14 22.97 -14.96
N ARG A 715 -41.16 23.49 -14.24
CA ARG A 715 -41.36 24.94 -14.11
C ARG A 715 -40.25 25.60 -13.30
N TYR A 716 -39.80 24.93 -12.24
CA TYR A 716 -38.64 25.40 -11.47
C TYR A 716 -37.35 25.40 -12.31
N ALA A 717 -37.12 24.35 -13.10
CA ALA A 717 -35.98 24.23 -14.01
C ALA A 717 -36.00 25.36 -15.06
N ALA A 718 -37.15 25.60 -15.70
CA ALA A 718 -37.35 26.70 -16.64
C ALA A 718 -37.09 28.09 -16.02
N LEU A 719 -37.46 28.29 -14.75
CA LEU A 719 -37.19 29.53 -14.01
C LEU A 719 -35.70 29.69 -13.68
N SER A 720 -35.04 28.60 -13.28
CA SER A 720 -33.66 28.62 -12.78
C SER A 720 -32.60 28.45 -13.87
N GLY A 721 -33.00 28.15 -15.12
CA GLY A 721 -32.08 27.83 -16.22
C GLY A 721 -31.34 26.51 -16.02
N LYS A 722 -31.84 25.63 -15.14
CA LYS A 722 -31.27 24.30 -14.86
C LYS A 722 -31.98 23.23 -15.69
N GLU A 723 -31.33 22.09 -15.87
CA GLU A 723 -31.99 20.90 -16.41
C GLU A 723 -33.07 20.38 -15.45
N PRO A 724 -34.22 19.91 -15.96
CA PRO A 724 -35.30 19.40 -15.11
C PRO A 724 -34.91 18.09 -14.43
N ALA A 725 -35.10 18.03 -13.11
CA ALA A 725 -35.01 16.78 -12.37
C ALA A 725 -36.08 15.79 -12.84
N THR A 726 -35.71 14.53 -13.08
CA THR A 726 -36.61 13.50 -13.62
C THR A 726 -37.15 12.61 -12.51
N LEU A 727 -38.48 12.49 -12.43
CA LEU A 727 -39.19 11.60 -11.52
C LEU A 727 -39.49 10.25 -12.19
N ASN A 728 -38.76 9.21 -11.77
CA ASN A 728 -39.03 7.83 -12.16
C ASN A 728 -39.98 7.17 -11.14
N SER A 729 -41.29 7.44 -11.26
CA SER A 729 -42.33 6.82 -10.41
C SER A 729 -43.38 6.11 -11.26
N ALA A 730 -43.73 4.88 -10.86
CA ALA A 730 -44.78 4.06 -11.48
C ALA A 730 -46.15 4.18 -10.77
N GLY A 731 -46.24 5.00 -9.72
CA GLY A 731 -47.42 5.11 -8.84
C GLY A 731 -48.40 6.23 -9.24
N ASN A 732 -49.68 6.04 -8.93
CA ASN A 732 -50.73 7.06 -9.14
C ASN A 732 -50.62 8.24 -8.15
N GLN A 733 -49.96 8.08 -7.00
CA GLN A 733 -49.72 9.13 -6.02
C GLN A 733 -48.23 9.21 -5.69
N LEU A 734 -47.73 10.43 -5.53
CA LEU A 734 -46.34 10.68 -5.13
C LEU A 734 -46.17 10.41 -3.64
N THR A 735 -45.24 9.52 -3.32
CA THR A 735 -44.85 9.20 -1.94
C THR A 735 -43.77 10.15 -1.41
N ARG A 736 -43.59 10.18 -0.09
CA ARG A 736 -42.55 10.99 0.57
C ARG A 736 -41.14 10.55 0.18
N ALA A 737 -40.90 9.25 0.00
CA ALA A 737 -39.61 8.72 -0.45
C ALA A 737 -39.30 9.14 -1.89
N GLU A 738 -40.27 9.05 -2.80
CA GLU A 738 -40.09 9.51 -4.19
C GLU A 738 -39.86 11.02 -4.27
N LEU A 739 -40.56 11.82 -3.46
CA LEU A 739 -40.28 13.26 -3.35
C LEU A 739 -38.86 13.50 -2.84
N ALA A 740 -38.40 12.76 -1.84
CA ALA A 740 -37.04 12.91 -1.32
C ALA A 740 -35.98 12.62 -2.39
N VAL A 741 -36.14 11.52 -3.15
CA VAL A 741 -35.25 11.16 -4.26
C VAL A 741 -35.24 12.26 -5.32
N ALA A 742 -36.40 12.76 -5.72
CA ALA A 742 -36.54 13.80 -6.74
C ALA A 742 -35.92 15.15 -6.33
N LEU A 743 -35.98 15.48 -5.04
CA LEU A 743 -35.43 16.73 -4.52
C LEU A 743 -33.93 16.62 -4.19
N ALA A 744 -33.46 15.44 -3.80
CA ALA A 744 -32.04 15.20 -3.55
C ALA A 744 -31.19 15.37 -4.82
N SER A 745 -31.75 15.16 -6.02
CA SER A 745 -31.04 15.42 -7.28
C SER A 745 -30.84 16.91 -7.59
N LEU A 746 -31.40 17.82 -6.78
CA LEU A 746 -31.20 19.26 -6.90
C LEU A 746 -30.11 19.79 -5.95
N LEU A 747 -29.60 18.94 -5.05
CA LEU A 747 -28.44 19.20 -4.19
C LEU A 747 -27.16 19.20 -5.01
#